data_AF-A0A8I2DC85-F1
#
_entry.id   AF-A0A8I2DC85-F1
#
_cell.length_a   1.000
_cell.length_b   1.000
_cell.length_c   1.000
_cell.angle_alpha   90.00
_cell.angle_beta   90.00
_cell.angle_gamma   90.00
#
_symmetry.space_group_name_H-M   'P 1'
#
loop_
_entity.id
_entity.type
_entity.pdbx_description
1 polymer ?
#
loop_
_entity_poly.entity_id
_entity_poly.type
_entity_poly.pdbx_seq_one_letter_code
_entity_poly.pdbx_strand_id
1 'polypeptide(L)'
;MNKINVACSQGVAIYFTNQFQWVDIRDAQLNNIAAVVLSEQDANQGLWERVVESQLSIPLFIISDKQLPTDGNLPPYLTALLPPAPAAREENSRQLLDAADQYLEQLLPPFFARMMDYAAGHNVTFACPGHQGGQFFRRHPTGEQFYQFYGENLFRTDLCNADVAMGDLLIHEGAAKEAQKFAAKVFNADKTYFVLNGTSSSNKVVLNALLTPGDLVLFDRNNHKSNHHGALIQAGATPVYLETARNPFGFIGGIDAHCFGESYLRELIQEVMPEKAQAKRPFRLAVIQLGTYDGTVYNARQVVDKIGHLCDYILFDSAWVGYEQFIPMMRQCSPLLLELNENDPGIMVTQSVHKQLAGFSQASQIHKKDNHIKGQGRFVSHKKLNNAFMMHASTSPFYPLFASLDVNARIHQGDAGKMMWMDCVKVGIEVRKSIFQHCRYFKPFVPEVVDGKAWHEYPTEQIAAQQRFFNFIPQERWHAFDGYAQDQYFVDPCKLMLTTPGIDVESGEYETFGVPATILAHFLREHGVIPEKCDLNSILFLLTPAETREKLELLVSHLVRFEQLLDEDALLEEVLPSVYQRYQAHYQGYTLRRLCQEMHQLSVNDNIKQLQKEMFRKNHFPEVKMAPQQAHLEFIRGNCELLPLDELEGRIAVEGALPYPPGVLCVVPGEVWSGPVLRYFKALETGINALPGFAPELQGVYISKNEGEKKRVYAHVLK
;
A
#
# COMPACT_ATOMS: atom_id res chain seq x y z
N MET A 1 -1.67 23.26 32.27
CA MET A 1 -0.67 22.68 31.35
C MET A 1 -0.48 21.24 31.75
N ASN A 2 -0.54 20.31 30.80
CA ASN A 2 -0.08 18.95 31.06
C ASN A 2 1.42 19.02 31.34
N LYS A 3 1.89 18.27 32.34
CA LYS A 3 3.32 18.19 32.64
C LYS A 3 4.03 17.52 31.46
N ILE A 4 5.23 17.99 31.14
CA ILE A 4 6.05 17.39 30.08
C ILE A 4 6.62 16.06 30.60
N ASN A 5 6.54 15.02 29.78
CA ASN A 5 7.09 13.71 30.09
C ASN A 5 8.61 13.72 29.88
N VAL A 6 9.35 13.42 30.93
CA VAL A 6 10.82 13.35 30.93
C VAL A 6 11.24 11.98 31.44
N ALA A 7 12.10 11.30 30.68
CA ALA A 7 12.67 10.04 31.11
C ALA A 7 13.94 10.30 31.93
N CYS A 8 14.14 9.60 33.04
CA CYS A 8 15.28 9.87 33.90
C CYS A 8 15.84 8.63 34.61
N SER A 9 17.11 8.73 35.02
CA SER A 9 17.70 7.83 36.01
C SER A 9 16.98 7.93 37.36
N GLN A 10 17.04 6.88 38.17
CA GLN A 10 16.49 6.94 39.52
C GLN A 10 17.18 8.02 40.36
N GLY A 11 16.39 8.76 41.13
CA GLY A 11 16.90 9.77 42.07
C GLY A 11 17.33 11.11 41.47
N VAL A 12 17.36 11.28 40.15
CA VAL A 12 17.80 12.57 39.54
C VAL A 12 16.70 13.63 39.49
N ALA A 13 15.43 13.23 39.56
CA ALA A 13 14.29 14.16 39.58
C ALA A 13 14.36 15.19 40.72
N ILE A 14 15.10 14.90 41.79
CA ILE A 14 15.30 15.81 42.94
C ILE A 14 16.08 17.08 42.57
N TYR A 15 16.74 17.13 41.41
CA TYR A 15 17.51 18.28 40.94
C TYR A 15 16.70 19.25 40.06
N PHE A 16 15.37 19.06 40.01
CA PHE A 16 14.45 19.85 39.21
C PHE A 16 13.23 20.28 40.03
N THR A 17 12.43 21.17 39.44
CA THR A 17 11.14 21.62 39.97
C THR A 17 10.02 20.61 39.63
N ASN A 18 8.82 20.82 40.18
CA ASN A 18 7.68 19.89 40.07
C ASN A 18 6.88 19.98 38.74
N GLN A 19 7.47 20.56 37.70
CA GLN A 19 6.83 20.86 36.41
C GLN A 19 6.79 19.67 35.45
N PHE A 20 7.61 18.64 35.70
CA PHE A 20 7.75 17.47 34.83
C PHE A 20 7.00 16.24 35.36
N GLN A 21 6.60 15.38 34.44
CA GLN A 21 6.16 14.02 34.71
C GLN A 21 7.34 13.08 34.44
N TRP A 22 7.89 12.53 35.52
CA TRP A 22 9.09 11.70 35.46
C TRP A 22 8.75 10.24 35.22
N VAL A 23 9.48 9.60 34.31
CA VAL A 23 9.40 8.17 34.02
C VAL A 23 10.81 7.59 34.10
N ASP A 24 10.99 6.39 34.66
CA ASP A 24 12.31 5.75 34.64
C ASP A 24 12.71 5.50 33.18
N ILE A 25 13.91 5.92 32.78
CA ILE A 25 14.42 5.73 31.42
C ILE A 25 14.43 4.26 31.01
N ARG A 26 14.54 3.32 31.96
CA ARG A 26 14.52 1.87 31.70
C ARG A 26 13.13 1.39 31.26
N ASP A 27 12.06 2.06 31.68
CA ASP A 27 10.67 1.68 31.38
C ASP A 27 10.00 2.64 30.38
N ALA A 28 10.66 3.75 30.03
CA ALA A 28 10.06 4.82 29.24
C ALA A 28 9.79 4.46 27.77
N GLN A 29 8.57 4.69 27.31
CA GLN A 29 8.25 4.69 25.88
C GLN A 29 8.78 5.99 25.26
N LEU A 30 9.93 5.93 24.60
CA LEU A 30 10.70 7.11 24.15
C LEU A 30 9.95 8.00 23.15
N ASN A 31 8.97 7.46 22.42
CA ASN A 31 8.08 8.22 21.53
C ASN A 31 7.16 9.21 22.27
N ASN A 32 7.03 9.11 23.59
CA ASN A 32 6.26 10.02 24.45
C ASN A 32 7.16 10.82 25.40
N ILE A 33 8.46 10.89 25.13
CA ILE A 33 9.44 11.58 25.98
C ILE A 33 9.99 12.81 25.24
N ALA A 34 9.99 13.96 25.92
CA ALA A 34 10.49 15.21 25.36
C ALA A 34 11.96 15.49 25.70
N ALA A 35 12.49 14.87 26.75
CA ALA A 35 13.89 14.98 27.16
C ALA A 35 14.31 13.78 28.03
N VAL A 36 15.61 13.49 28.06
CA VAL A 36 16.20 12.43 28.90
C VAL A 36 17.21 13.04 29.87
N VAL A 37 17.15 12.65 31.15
CA VAL A 37 18.12 13.08 32.18
C VAL A 37 18.76 11.86 32.84
N LEU A 38 20.05 11.65 32.63
CA LEU A 38 20.79 10.55 33.22
C LEU A 38 21.62 11.00 34.43
N SER A 39 21.86 10.08 35.37
CA SER A 39 22.94 10.23 36.34
C SER A 39 24.29 9.98 35.65
N GLU A 40 25.38 10.52 36.20
CA GLU A 40 26.73 10.23 35.70
C GLU A 40 27.02 8.71 35.70
N GLN A 41 26.53 7.98 36.70
CA GLN A 41 26.67 6.53 36.77
C GLN A 41 25.96 5.83 35.60
N ASP A 42 24.69 6.14 35.36
CA ASP A 42 23.91 5.51 34.29
C ASP A 42 24.46 5.90 32.91
N ALA A 43 24.95 7.13 32.76
CA ALA A 43 25.61 7.57 31.54
C ALA A 43 26.91 6.79 31.28
N ASN A 44 27.76 6.60 32.30
CA ASN A 44 28.98 5.80 32.20
C ASN A 44 28.70 4.30 31.97
N GLN A 45 27.52 3.82 32.34
CA GLN A 45 27.05 2.46 32.05
C GLN A 45 26.46 2.31 30.64
N GLY A 46 26.42 3.38 29.83
CA GLY A 46 25.94 3.33 28.45
C GLY A 46 24.42 3.49 28.31
N LEU A 47 23.69 3.93 29.34
CA LEU A 47 22.22 4.03 29.24
C LEU A 47 21.74 5.06 28.21
N TRP A 48 22.61 5.97 27.76
CA TRP A 48 22.37 6.88 26.65
C TRP A 48 22.31 6.16 25.28
N GLU A 49 22.89 4.96 25.14
CA GLU A 49 22.84 4.17 23.91
C GLU A 49 21.40 3.92 23.46
N ARG A 50 20.49 3.63 24.41
CA ARG A 50 19.05 3.49 24.14
C ARG A 50 18.45 4.71 23.45
N VAL A 51 18.89 5.92 23.81
CA VAL A 51 18.41 7.17 23.21
C VAL A 51 18.93 7.32 21.78
N VAL A 52 20.21 6.98 21.57
CA VAL A 52 20.84 7.00 20.24
C VAL A 52 20.22 5.96 19.32
N GLU A 53 20.03 4.73 19.83
CA GLU A 53 19.37 3.64 19.13
C GLU A 53 17.95 4.00 18.72
N SER A 54 17.23 4.84 19.48
CA SER A 54 15.90 5.30 19.06
C SER A 54 15.90 6.19 17.82
N GLN A 55 17.04 6.80 17.45
CA GLN A 55 17.18 7.78 16.37
C GLN A 55 16.22 8.99 16.43
N LEU A 56 15.49 9.15 17.53
CA LEU A 56 14.52 10.24 17.73
C LEU A 56 15.20 11.58 18.04
N SER A 57 16.53 11.59 18.26
CA SER A 57 17.31 12.79 18.58
C SER A 57 16.79 13.53 19.83
N ILE A 58 16.31 12.77 20.82
CA ILE A 58 15.76 13.32 22.08
C ILE A 58 16.89 14.04 22.82
N PRO A 59 16.69 15.28 23.31
CA PRO A 59 17.71 16.01 24.04
C PRO A 59 18.10 15.27 25.32
N LEU A 60 19.42 15.04 25.46
CA LEU A 60 20.00 14.27 26.55
C LEU A 60 20.74 15.18 27.51
N PHE A 61 20.49 15.03 28.80
CA PHE A 61 21.16 15.73 29.89
C PHE A 61 21.82 14.73 30.84
N ILE A 62 22.92 15.13 31.45
CA ILE A 62 23.58 14.33 32.49
C ILE A 62 23.74 15.19 33.74
N ILE A 63 23.29 14.69 34.88
CA ILE A 63 23.58 15.29 36.18
C ILE A 63 25.04 14.98 36.55
N SER A 64 25.90 16.00 36.58
CA SER A 64 27.30 15.88 37.00
C SER A 64 27.84 17.21 37.52
N ASP A 65 28.76 17.14 38.48
CA ASP A 65 29.53 18.27 39.02
C ASP A 65 30.87 18.49 38.29
N LYS A 66 31.21 17.62 37.33
CA LYS A 66 32.45 17.67 36.54
C LYS A 66 32.27 18.52 35.28
N GLN A 67 33.34 19.17 34.84
CA GLN A 67 33.41 19.71 33.48
C GLN A 67 33.37 18.56 32.47
N LEU A 68 32.79 18.80 31.28
CA LEU A 68 32.72 17.83 30.19
C LEU A 68 34.07 17.12 29.99
N PRO A 69 34.12 15.78 29.96
CA PRO A 69 35.37 15.08 29.67
C PRO A 69 35.95 15.59 28.34
N THR A 70 37.20 16.04 28.37
CA THR A 70 37.92 16.54 27.19
C THR A 70 38.38 15.41 26.25
N ASP A 71 38.21 14.16 26.68
CA ASP A 71 38.82 12.96 26.08
C ASP A 71 37.87 12.19 25.12
N GLY A 72 36.86 12.88 24.55
CA GLY A 72 36.37 12.55 23.21
C GLY A 72 35.24 11.52 23.04
N ASN A 73 34.59 11.03 24.10
CA ASN A 73 33.45 10.08 23.97
C ASN A 73 32.17 10.61 24.64
N LEU A 74 31.71 11.79 24.21
CA LEU A 74 30.43 12.35 24.67
C LEU A 74 29.27 11.65 23.93
N PRO A 75 28.16 11.34 24.63
CA PRO A 75 26.98 10.81 23.98
C PRO A 75 26.50 11.71 22.83
N PRO A 76 26.13 11.15 21.66
CA PRO A 76 25.38 11.88 20.65
C PRO A 76 24.13 12.51 21.29
N TYR A 77 23.79 13.74 20.88
CA TYR A 77 22.64 14.50 21.42
C TYR A 77 22.76 14.99 22.87
N LEU A 78 23.94 14.88 23.50
CA LEU A 78 24.19 15.53 24.79
C LEU A 78 23.99 17.05 24.66
N THR A 79 22.96 17.55 25.33
CA THR A 79 22.53 18.95 25.32
C THR A 79 23.26 19.76 26.37
N ALA A 80 23.32 19.28 27.62
CA ALA A 80 24.08 19.92 28.68
C ALA A 80 24.43 18.96 29.84
N LEU A 81 25.48 19.32 30.59
CA LEU A 81 25.72 18.80 31.93
C LEU A 81 25.03 19.72 32.94
N LEU A 82 24.24 19.16 33.84
CA LEU A 82 23.48 19.91 34.83
C LEU A 82 24.04 19.65 36.24
N PRO A 83 24.26 20.70 37.06
CA PRO A 83 24.84 20.55 38.38
C PRO A 83 23.89 19.83 39.37
N PRO A 84 24.40 18.91 40.21
CA PRO A 84 23.65 18.21 41.26
C PRO A 84 23.44 19.08 42.52
N ALA A 85 23.00 20.33 42.36
CA ALA A 85 22.87 21.29 43.46
C ALA A 85 21.41 21.71 43.70
N PRO A 86 20.91 21.71 44.96
CA PRO A 86 19.57 22.21 45.25
C PRO A 86 19.33 23.65 44.80
N ALA A 87 20.35 24.51 44.88
CA ALA A 87 20.29 25.90 44.43
C ALA A 87 20.15 26.05 42.90
N ALA A 88 20.51 25.01 42.14
CA ALA A 88 20.43 25.02 40.67
C ALA A 88 19.10 24.49 40.13
N ARG A 89 18.15 24.07 40.99
CA ARG A 89 16.89 23.43 40.58
C ARG A 89 16.08 24.24 39.56
N GLU A 90 15.97 25.55 39.78
CA GLU A 90 15.23 26.44 38.87
C GLU A 90 15.90 26.54 37.51
N GLU A 91 17.21 26.77 37.48
CA GLU A 91 17.99 26.90 36.26
C GLU A 91 18.07 25.58 35.48
N ASN A 92 18.28 24.45 36.16
CA ASN A 92 18.23 23.12 35.57
C ASN A 92 16.86 22.84 34.92
N SER A 93 15.78 23.22 35.59
CA SER A 93 14.42 23.07 35.06
C SER A 93 14.19 23.94 33.84
N ARG A 94 14.69 25.17 33.84
CA ARG A 94 14.58 26.09 32.70
C ARG A 94 15.30 25.53 31.48
N GLN A 95 16.56 25.09 31.61
CA GLN A 95 17.31 24.51 30.50
C GLN A 95 16.67 23.23 29.95
N LEU A 96 16.17 22.36 30.83
CA LEU A 96 15.47 21.14 30.43
C LEU A 96 14.17 21.45 29.70
N LEU A 97 13.38 22.41 30.21
CA LEU A 97 12.12 22.84 29.61
C LEU A 97 12.35 23.49 28.24
N ASP A 98 13.30 24.42 28.14
CA ASP A 98 13.64 25.10 26.88
C ASP A 98 14.02 24.09 25.79
N ALA A 99 14.83 23.08 26.11
CA ALA A 99 15.22 22.03 25.17
C ALA A 99 14.06 21.08 24.82
N ALA A 100 13.23 20.72 25.80
CA ALA A 100 12.06 19.87 25.59
C ALA A 100 11.03 20.56 24.69
N ASP A 101 10.74 21.83 24.91
CA ASP A 101 9.83 22.62 24.08
C ASP A 101 10.39 22.78 22.67
N GLN A 102 11.68 23.10 22.53
CA GLN A 102 12.34 23.17 21.22
C GLN A 102 12.27 21.84 20.46
N TYR A 103 12.47 20.71 21.15
CA TYR A 103 12.34 19.38 20.54
C TYR A 103 10.91 19.11 20.07
N LEU A 104 9.90 19.37 20.91
CA LEU A 104 8.50 19.16 20.57
C LEU A 104 8.06 20.04 19.38
N GLU A 105 8.48 21.30 19.33
CA GLU A 105 8.23 22.19 18.20
C GLU A 105 8.84 21.66 16.89
N GLN A 106 10.05 21.09 16.96
CA GLN A 106 10.72 20.52 15.80
C GLN A 106 10.06 19.25 15.26
N LEU A 107 9.33 18.49 16.10
CA LEU A 107 8.59 17.30 15.67
C LEU A 107 7.35 17.64 14.83
N LEU A 108 6.74 18.81 15.03
CA LEU A 108 5.49 19.13 14.35
C LEU A 108 5.75 19.50 12.87
N PRO A 109 5.06 18.86 11.91
CA PRO A 109 5.15 19.27 10.51
C PRO A 109 4.27 20.49 10.21
N PRO A 110 4.51 21.20 9.10
CA PRO A 110 4.02 22.57 8.90
C PRO A 110 2.51 22.76 9.02
N PHE A 111 1.71 21.86 8.45
CA PHE A 111 0.25 21.98 8.45
C PHE A 111 -0.36 21.49 9.76
N PHE A 112 0.14 20.38 10.31
CA PHE A 112 -0.37 19.88 11.58
C PHE A 112 -0.06 20.83 12.75
N ALA A 113 1.14 21.42 12.79
CA ALA A 113 1.48 22.47 13.76
C ALA A 113 0.45 23.60 13.72
N ARG A 114 0.17 24.12 12.52
CA ARG A 114 -0.77 25.24 12.34
C ARG A 114 -2.20 24.87 12.73
N MET A 115 -2.60 23.63 12.48
CA MET A 115 -3.90 23.10 12.88
C MET A 115 -4.05 23.01 14.40
N MET A 116 -3.00 22.58 15.11
CA MET A 116 -2.98 22.54 16.57
C MET A 116 -3.13 23.95 17.16
N ASP A 117 -2.38 24.93 16.63
CA ASP A 117 -2.50 26.34 17.04
C ASP A 117 -3.91 26.88 16.82
N TYR A 118 -4.50 26.59 15.65
CA TYR A 118 -5.86 27.00 15.32
C TYR A 118 -6.86 26.40 16.32
N ALA A 119 -6.75 25.10 16.60
CA ALA A 119 -7.64 24.42 17.54
C ALA A 119 -7.52 25.01 18.95
N ALA A 120 -6.31 25.37 19.39
CA ALA A 120 -6.05 26.00 20.70
C ALA A 120 -6.61 27.43 20.81
N GLY A 121 -6.80 28.14 19.70
CA GLY A 121 -7.29 29.53 19.69
C GLY A 121 -8.74 29.73 20.14
N HIS A 122 -9.54 28.67 20.30
CA HIS A 122 -10.97 28.72 20.67
C HIS A 122 -11.81 29.69 19.83
N ASN A 123 -11.53 29.73 18.52
CA ASN A 123 -12.25 30.58 17.58
C ASN A 123 -13.75 30.26 17.56
N VAL A 124 -14.59 31.30 17.52
CA VAL A 124 -16.03 31.17 17.29
C VAL A 124 -16.26 31.16 15.78
N THR A 125 -16.61 30.00 15.22
CA THR A 125 -16.85 29.86 13.78
C THR A 125 -18.32 30.03 13.42
N PHE A 126 -18.58 30.84 12.40
CA PHE A 126 -19.86 30.90 11.68
C PHE A 126 -19.73 30.35 10.25
N ALA A 127 -18.55 29.81 9.90
CA ALA A 127 -18.26 29.25 8.60
C ALA A 127 -18.74 27.79 8.48
N CYS A 128 -18.57 27.21 7.31
CA CYS A 128 -18.63 25.76 7.14
C CYS A 128 -17.45 25.07 7.86
N PRO A 129 -17.57 23.78 8.21
CA PRO A 129 -18.74 22.91 8.10
C PRO A 129 -19.90 23.31 9.04
N GLY A 130 -21.13 23.00 8.65
CA GLY A 130 -22.35 23.45 9.37
C GLY A 130 -22.50 22.92 10.80
N HIS A 131 -21.73 21.90 11.20
CA HIS A 131 -21.70 21.44 12.59
C HIS A 131 -20.90 22.37 13.52
N GLN A 132 -20.08 23.28 12.97
CA GLN A 132 -19.36 24.35 13.68
C GLN A 132 -18.64 23.86 14.94
N GLY A 133 -17.59 23.05 14.76
CA GLY A 133 -16.89 22.44 15.89
C GLY A 133 -17.67 21.30 16.57
N GLY A 134 -18.73 20.81 15.94
CA GLY A 134 -19.50 19.64 16.36
C GLY A 134 -20.71 19.99 17.24
N GLN A 135 -20.94 21.29 17.52
CA GLN A 135 -22.02 21.75 18.38
C GLN A 135 -23.41 21.39 17.85
N PHE A 136 -23.58 21.22 16.53
CA PHE A 136 -24.84 20.74 15.99
C PHE A 136 -25.09 19.26 16.34
N PHE A 137 -24.09 18.39 16.25
CA PHE A 137 -24.23 16.98 16.63
C PHE A 137 -24.69 16.82 18.08
N ARG A 138 -24.11 17.62 18.99
CA ARG A 138 -24.46 17.63 20.41
C ARG A 138 -25.90 18.03 20.73
N ARG A 139 -26.65 18.53 19.74
CA ARG A 139 -28.07 18.90 19.90
C ARG A 139 -29.02 17.71 19.74
N HIS A 140 -28.53 16.55 19.31
CA HIS A 140 -29.33 15.33 19.13
C HIS A 140 -28.68 14.16 19.88
N PRO A 141 -29.43 13.29 20.59
CA PRO A 141 -28.84 12.19 21.36
C PRO A 141 -27.92 11.27 20.54
N THR A 142 -28.32 10.91 19.31
CA THR A 142 -27.47 10.14 18.38
C THR A 142 -26.22 10.93 17.95
N GLY A 143 -26.34 12.26 17.81
CA GLY A 143 -25.20 13.09 17.45
C GLY A 143 -24.24 13.31 18.63
N GLU A 144 -24.74 13.38 19.87
CA GLU A 144 -23.89 13.41 21.06
C GLU A 144 -23.09 12.10 21.21
N GLN A 145 -23.72 10.94 20.96
CA GLN A 145 -22.99 9.66 20.91
C GLN A 145 -21.89 9.66 19.84
N PHE A 146 -22.19 10.19 18.65
CA PHE A 146 -21.21 10.33 17.56
C PHE A 146 -20.05 11.27 17.95
N TYR A 147 -20.37 12.41 18.58
CA TYR A 147 -19.38 13.39 19.03
C TYR A 147 -18.48 12.81 20.13
N GLN A 148 -19.05 12.12 21.11
CA GLN A 148 -18.30 11.48 22.19
C GLN A 148 -17.42 10.32 21.69
N PHE A 149 -17.90 9.56 20.70
CA PHE A 149 -17.15 8.45 20.12
C PHE A 149 -15.86 8.92 19.45
N TYR A 150 -15.92 9.98 18.63
CA TYR A 150 -14.73 10.50 17.93
C TYR A 150 -13.90 11.50 18.75
N GLY A 151 -14.55 12.23 19.67
CA GLY A 151 -13.93 13.28 20.47
C GLY A 151 -13.89 14.66 19.80
N GLU A 152 -13.77 15.69 20.64
CA GLU A 152 -13.89 17.11 20.26
C GLU A 152 -12.89 17.56 19.19
N ASN A 153 -11.63 17.12 19.27
CA ASN A 153 -10.57 17.62 18.40
C ASN A 153 -10.83 17.32 16.93
N LEU A 154 -11.48 16.20 16.60
CA LEU A 154 -11.83 15.87 15.22
C LEU A 154 -12.76 16.93 14.62
N PHE A 155 -13.81 17.30 15.35
CA PHE A 155 -14.80 18.27 14.88
C PHE A 155 -14.28 19.70 14.89
N ARG A 156 -13.39 20.04 15.83
CA ARG A 156 -12.76 21.37 15.90
C ARG A 156 -11.72 21.62 14.82
N THR A 157 -11.17 20.55 14.26
CA THR A 157 -10.19 20.62 13.17
C THR A 157 -10.80 20.31 11.81
N ASP A 158 -12.11 20.04 11.73
CA ASP A 158 -12.87 20.02 10.49
C ASP A 158 -13.22 21.47 10.08
N LEU A 159 -12.36 22.05 9.25
CA LEU A 159 -12.33 23.48 8.88
C LEU A 159 -12.63 23.67 7.39
N CYS A 160 -12.73 24.93 6.95
CA CYS A 160 -12.87 25.24 5.53
C CYS A 160 -11.98 26.41 5.08
N ASN A 161 -12.08 26.78 3.80
CA ASN A 161 -11.29 27.84 3.18
C ASN A 161 -11.47 29.23 3.83
N ALA A 162 -12.53 29.44 4.61
CA ALA A 162 -12.71 30.67 5.40
C ALA A 162 -11.66 30.82 6.52
N ASP A 163 -11.06 29.71 6.95
CA ASP A 163 -10.01 29.67 7.96
C ASP A 163 -8.64 29.95 7.34
N VAL A 164 -8.47 31.18 6.83
CA VAL A 164 -7.30 31.65 6.06
C VAL A 164 -5.95 31.42 6.75
N ALA A 165 -5.96 31.25 8.08
CA ALA A 165 -4.82 30.85 8.88
C ALA A 165 -4.16 29.52 8.45
N MET A 166 -4.93 28.63 7.82
CA MET A 166 -4.47 27.32 7.32
C MET A 166 -3.89 27.39 5.90
N GLY A 167 -4.07 28.51 5.19
CA GLY A 167 -3.71 28.66 3.78
C GLY A 167 -4.77 28.10 2.83
N ASP A 168 -4.35 27.73 1.62
CA ASP A 168 -5.24 27.22 0.57
C ASP A 168 -4.70 25.89 0.03
N LEU A 169 -5.53 24.84 0.14
CA LEU A 169 -5.17 23.47 -0.23
C LEU A 169 -5.29 23.20 -1.75
N LEU A 170 -5.99 24.05 -2.51
CA LEU A 170 -6.26 23.86 -3.94
C LEU A 170 -5.27 24.61 -4.83
N ILE A 171 -4.91 25.82 -4.44
CA ILE A 171 -3.90 26.64 -5.14
C ILE A 171 -2.54 26.63 -4.43
N HIS A 172 -2.43 25.88 -3.33
CA HIS A 172 -1.19 25.56 -2.60
C HIS A 172 -0.53 26.82 -2.05
N GLU A 173 -1.18 27.43 -1.06
CA GLU A 173 -0.69 28.60 -0.32
C GLU A 173 -0.64 28.35 1.19
N GLY A 174 0.13 29.16 1.92
CA GLY A 174 0.28 29.06 3.37
C GLY A 174 0.80 27.70 3.85
N ALA A 175 0.25 27.21 4.97
CA ALA A 175 0.71 25.98 5.61
C ALA A 175 0.54 24.74 4.70
N ALA A 176 -0.51 24.70 3.87
CA ALA A 176 -0.73 23.61 2.92
C ALA A 176 0.42 23.46 1.91
N LYS A 177 0.94 24.58 1.40
CA LYS A 177 2.10 24.61 0.49
C LYS A 177 3.36 24.11 1.16
N GLU A 178 3.62 24.56 2.39
CA GLU A 178 4.84 24.21 3.11
C GLU A 178 4.85 22.73 3.49
N ALA A 179 3.71 22.14 3.87
CA ALA A 179 3.56 20.70 4.07
C ALA A 179 3.88 19.89 2.80
N GLN A 180 3.34 20.29 1.66
CA GLN A 180 3.62 19.61 0.39
C GLN A 180 5.08 19.75 -0.06
N LYS A 181 5.71 20.91 0.15
CA LYS A 181 7.16 21.09 -0.09
C LYS A 181 8.00 20.23 0.85
N PHE A 182 7.61 20.15 2.12
CA PHE A 182 8.25 19.30 3.10
C PHE A 182 8.18 17.83 2.67
N ALA A 183 7.01 17.34 2.29
CA ALA A 183 6.84 16.00 1.72
C ALA A 183 7.67 15.81 0.44
N ALA A 184 7.74 16.79 -0.46
CA ALA A 184 8.58 16.70 -1.67
C ALA A 184 10.07 16.52 -1.32
N LYS A 185 10.57 17.19 -0.28
CA LYS A 185 11.94 17.00 0.21
C LYS A 185 12.15 15.59 0.79
N VAL A 186 11.22 15.09 1.60
CA VAL A 186 11.31 13.75 2.21
C VAL A 186 11.30 12.65 1.15
N PHE A 187 10.40 12.75 0.16
CA PHE A 187 10.25 11.76 -0.92
C PHE A 187 11.13 12.05 -2.15
N ASN A 188 12.10 12.96 -2.07
CA ASN A 188 13.02 13.30 -3.17
C ASN A 188 12.34 13.64 -4.52
N ALA A 189 11.24 14.38 -4.45
CA ALA A 189 10.45 14.83 -5.60
C ALA A 189 10.61 16.34 -5.84
N ASP A 190 10.34 16.80 -7.07
CA ASP A 190 10.34 18.24 -7.38
C ASP A 190 9.11 18.94 -6.82
N LYS A 191 7.97 18.23 -6.80
CA LYS A 191 6.70 18.65 -6.17
C LYS A 191 5.95 17.44 -5.66
N THR A 192 5.20 17.65 -4.58
CA THR A 192 4.20 16.69 -4.07
C THR A 192 2.84 17.36 -4.05
N TYR A 193 1.79 16.63 -4.42
CA TYR A 193 0.39 17.04 -4.28
C TYR A 193 -0.29 16.08 -3.31
N PHE A 194 -1.00 16.62 -2.33
CA PHE A 194 -1.82 15.84 -1.41
C PHE A 194 -3.20 15.63 -2.00
N VAL A 195 -3.65 14.38 -2.07
CA VAL A 195 -4.92 13.98 -2.67
C VAL A 195 -5.75 13.26 -1.62
N LEU A 196 -6.98 13.73 -1.41
CA LEU A 196 -7.83 13.29 -0.30
C LEU A 196 -8.96 12.33 -0.73
N ASN A 197 -8.89 11.79 -1.95
CA ASN A 197 -9.88 10.86 -2.49
C ASN A 197 -9.21 9.60 -3.09
N GLY A 198 -8.16 9.15 -2.42
CA GLY A 198 -7.36 7.97 -2.73
C GLY A 198 -6.52 8.07 -3.99
N THR A 199 -5.64 7.08 -4.19
CA THR A 199 -4.80 6.97 -5.39
C THR A 199 -5.63 6.78 -6.66
N SER A 200 -6.87 6.30 -6.52
CA SER A 200 -7.87 6.29 -7.60
C SER A 200 -8.08 7.67 -8.22
N SER A 201 -8.03 8.75 -7.43
CA SER A 201 -8.12 10.12 -7.92
C SER A 201 -6.74 10.66 -8.33
N SER A 202 -5.68 10.33 -7.58
CA SER A 202 -4.30 10.69 -7.93
C SER A 202 -3.91 10.24 -9.34
N ASN A 203 -4.25 9.00 -9.71
CA ASN A 203 -4.04 8.47 -11.05
C ASN A 203 -4.79 9.31 -12.09
N LYS A 204 -6.09 9.58 -11.89
CA LYS A 204 -6.89 10.38 -12.84
C LYS A 204 -6.36 11.81 -12.99
N VAL A 205 -5.84 12.42 -11.93
CA VAL A 205 -5.17 13.72 -11.99
C VAL A 205 -3.96 13.66 -12.91
N VAL A 206 -3.08 12.68 -12.72
CA VAL A 206 -1.89 12.51 -13.57
C VAL A 206 -2.29 12.21 -15.03
N LEU A 207 -3.22 11.28 -15.22
CA LEU A 207 -3.64 10.83 -16.54
C LEU A 207 -4.33 11.93 -17.34
N ASN A 208 -5.27 12.67 -16.74
CA ASN A 208 -5.97 13.78 -17.41
C ASN A 208 -5.09 15.03 -17.57
N ALA A 209 -3.94 15.11 -16.89
CA ALA A 209 -2.96 16.18 -17.12
C ALA A 209 -2.03 15.89 -18.31
N LEU A 210 -1.85 14.61 -18.66
CA LEU A 210 -0.84 14.14 -19.61
C LEU A 210 -1.43 13.68 -20.93
N LEU A 211 -2.58 12.99 -20.90
CA LEU A 211 -3.15 12.27 -22.03
C LEU A 211 -4.32 13.02 -22.67
N THR A 212 -4.46 12.80 -23.98
CA THR A 212 -5.55 13.33 -24.81
C THR A 212 -5.96 12.27 -25.86
N PRO A 213 -7.13 12.44 -26.51
CA PRO A 213 -7.50 11.58 -27.63
C PRO A 213 -6.44 11.59 -28.73
N GLY A 214 -6.07 10.41 -29.20
CA GLY A 214 -5.00 10.21 -30.18
C GLY A 214 -3.62 9.99 -29.57
N ASP A 215 -3.41 10.14 -28.26
CA ASP A 215 -2.17 9.74 -27.60
C ASP A 215 -2.07 8.21 -27.43
N LEU A 216 -0.86 7.67 -27.56
CA LEU A 216 -0.57 6.29 -27.16
C LEU A 216 -0.14 6.26 -25.69
N VAL A 217 -0.71 5.31 -24.95
CA VAL A 217 -0.31 4.99 -23.58
C VAL A 217 0.22 3.56 -23.51
N LEU A 218 1.47 3.39 -23.09
CA LEU A 218 2.05 2.07 -22.85
C LEU A 218 1.50 1.54 -21.53
N PHE A 219 0.77 0.42 -21.58
CA PHE A 219 -0.18 0.09 -20.55
C PHE A 219 0.09 -1.30 -19.96
N ASP A 220 0.58 -1.35 -18.73
CA ASP A 220 0.66 -2.58 -17.94
C ASP A 220 -0.74 -3.20 -17.79
N ARG A 221 -0.93 -4.47 -18.18
CA ARG A 221 -2.24 -5.15 -18.06
C ARG A 221 -2.65 -5.42 -16.61
N ASN A 222 -1.73 -5.30 -15.65
CA ASN A 222 -2.04 -5.34 -14.21
C ASN A 222 -2.63 -4.04 -13.66
N ASN A 223 -2.68 -2.98 -14.46
CA ASN A 223 -3.08 -1.67 -13.99
C ASN A 223 -4.44 -1.68 -13.29
N HIS A 224 -4.51 -1.00 -12.15
CA HIS A 224 -5.75 -0.88 -11.39
C HIS A 224 -6.85 -0.18 -12.22
N LYS A 225 -8.12 -0.49 -11.95
CA LYS A 225 -9.28 0.09 -12.66
C LYS A 225 -9.26 1.62 -12.78
N SER A 226 -8.66 2.33 -11.81
CA SER A 226 -8.49 3.79 -11.88
C SER A 226 -7.64 4.26 -13.06
N ASN A 227 -6.64 3.48 -13.48
CA ASN A 227 -5.81 3.80 -14.64
C ASN A 227 -6.60 3.60 -15.94
N HIS A 228 -7.43 2.56 -16.02
CA HIS A 228 -8.35 2.38 -17.14
C HIS A 228 -9.37 3.54 -17.23
N HIS A 229 -9.96 3.91 -16.09
CA HIS A 229 -10.91 5.02 -16.03
C HIS A 229 -10.26 6.35 -16.45
N GLY A 230 -9.09 6.68 -15.90
CA GLY A 230 -8.40 7.95 -16.20
C GLY A 230 -7.83 7.99 -17.62
N ALA A 231 -7.04 6.99 -18.02
CA ALA A 231 -6.32 7.00 -19.28
C ALA A 231 -7.24 6.76 -20.49
N LEU A 232 -8.10 5.74 -20.39
CA LEU A 232 -8.78 5.18 -21.55
C LEU A 232 -10.19 5.74 -21.69
N ILE A 233 -10.92 5.86 -20.57
CA ILE A 233 -12.32 6.33 -20.59
C ILE A 233 -12.39 7.87 -20.55
N GLN A 234 -11.72 8.50 -19.59
CA GLN A 234 -11.77 9.96 -19.41
C GLN A 234 -10.90 10.68 -20.44
N ALA A 235 -9.60 10.35 -20.52
CA ALA A 235 -8.69 11.02 -21.45
C ALA A 235 -8.80 10.53 -22.90
N GLY A 236 -9.34 9.33 -23.14
CA GLY A 236 -9.52 8.79 -24.49
C GLY A 236 -8.22 8.33 -25.18
N ALA A 237 -7.17 8.02 -24.41
CA ALA A 237 -5.91 7.53 -24.95
C ALA A 237 -6.03 6.09 -25.48
N THR A 238 -5.21 5.75 -26.46
CA THR A 238 -5.15 4.42 -27.07
C THR A 238 -4.11 3.56 -26.36
N PRO A 239 -4.49 2.44 -25.73
CA PRO A 239 -3.56 1.59 -25.01
C PRO A 239 -2.74 0.71 -25.94
N VAL A 240 -1.46 0.53 -25.60
CA VAL A 240 -0.64 -0.59 -26.07
C VAL A 240 -0.37 -1.47 -24.85
N TYR A 241 -1.05 -2.62 -24.79
CA TYR A 241 -1.00 -3.50 -23.62
C TYR A 241 0.30 -4.30 -23.55
N LEU A 242 0.86 -4.40 -22.35
CA LEU A 242 1.97 -5.28 -22.03
C LEU A 242 1.43 -6.53 -21.30
N GLU A 243 1.80 -7.72 -21.77
CA GLU A 243 1.45 -8.96 -21.08
C GLU A 243 2.26 -9.14 -19.80
N THR A 244 1.66 -9.86 -18.86
CA THR A 244 2.16 -9.95 -17.48
C THR A 244 2.18 -11.39 -17.00
N ALA A 245 3.17 -11.73 -16.18
CA ALA A 245 3.31 -13.06 -15.64
C ALA A 245 2.22 -13.38 -14.60
N ARG A 246 1.81 -14.64 -14.60
CA ARG A 246 1.01 -15.29 -13.56
C ARG A 246 1.63 -16.65 -13.29
N ASN A 247 1.83 -16.98 -12.03
CA ASN A 247 2.31 -18.29 -11.63
C ASN A 247 1.12 -19.22 -11.31
N PRO A 248 1.35 -20.51 -11.00
CA PRO A 248 0.28 -21.47 -10.69
C PRO A 248 -0.63 -21.05 -9.53
N PHE A 249 -0.14 -20.25 -8.56
CA PHE A 249 -0.95 -19.70 -7.46
C PHE A 249 -1.88 -18.56 -7.89
N GLY A 250 -1.78 -18.10 -9.14
CA GLY A 250 -2.54 -16.96 -9.66
C GLY A 250 -1.95 -15.60 -9.27
N PHE A 251 -0.74 -15.56 -8.69
CA PHE A 251 -0.13 -14.31 -8.23
C PHE A 251 0.10 -13.34 -9.38
N ILE A 252 -0.18 -12.07 -9.10
CA ILE A 252 0.10 -10.94 -9.97
C ILE A 252 1.61 -10.71 -10.01
N GLY A 253 2.25 -11.29 -11.02
CA GLY A 253 3.64 -10.99 -11.38
C GLY A 253 3.75 -9.69 -12.18
N GLY A 254 4.98 -9.33 -12.54
CA GLY A 254 5.25 -8.17 -13.39
C GLY A 254 5.17 -8.47 -14.89
N ILE A 255 5.47 -7.44 -15.69
CA ILE A 255 5.59 -7.49 -17.15
C ILE A 255 6.74 -8.41 -17.58
N ASP A 256 6.54 -9.20 -18.63
CA ASP A 256 7.61 -10.07 -19.15
C ASP A 256 8.83 -9.26 -19.65
N ALA A 257 10.04 -9.80 -19.48
CA ALA A 257 11.28 -9.12 -19.86
C ALA A 257 11.33 -8.71 -21.34
N HIS A 258 10.75 -9.52 -22.25
CA HIS A 258 10.73 -9.24 -23.68
C HIS A 258 9.83 -8.04 -24.03
N CYS A 259 8.81 -7.75 -23.21
CA CYS A 259 7.91 -6.61 -23.40
C CYS A 259 8.62 -5.26 -23.26
N PHE A 260 9.82 -5.23 -22.66
CA PHE A 260 10.68 -4.04 -22.60
C PHE A 260 11.64 -3.90 -23.79
N GLY A 261 11.55 -4.78 -24.78
CA GLY A 261 12.33 -4.68 -26.02
C GLY A 261 11.73 -3.64 -26.98
N GLU A 262 12.53 -2.67 -27.42
CA GLU A 262 12.06 -1.61 -28.33
C GLU A 262 11.47 -2.15 -29.64
N SER A 263 12.10 -3.16 -30.25
CA SER A 263 11.58 -3.77 -31.49
C SER A 263 10.17 -4.31 -31.31
N TYR A 264 9.94 -5.05 -30.21
CA TYR A 264 8.64 -5.60 -29.87
C TYR A 264 7.60 -4.51 -29.59
N LEU A 265 7.98 -3.45 -28.87
CA LEU A 265 7.11 -2.31 -28.64
C LEU A 265 6.71 -1.61 -29.94
N ARG A 266 7.64 -1.48 -30.90
CA ARG A 266 7.36 -0.89 -32.22
C ARG A 266 6.45 -1.78 -33.06
N GLU A 267 6.59 -3.10 -32.97
CA GLU A 267 5.64 -4.06 -33.59
C GLU A 267 4.24 -3.91 -33.00
N LEU A 268 4.11 -3.80 -31.68
CA LEU A 268 2.81 -3.54 -31.04
C LEU A 268 2.19 -2.21 -31.49
N ILE A 269 3.00 -1.15 -31.63
CA ILE A 269 2.51 0.13 -32.15
C ILE A 269 2.09 -0.02 -33.62
N GLN A 270 2.79 -0.83 -34.42
CA GLN A 270 2.44 -1.08 -35.81
C GLN A 270 1.07 -1.78 -35.95
N GLU A 271 0.67 -2.59 -34.97
CA GLU A 271 -0.66 -3.21 -34.91
C GLU A 271 -1.76 -2.20 -34.53
N VAL A 272 -1.46 -1.28 -33.61
CA VAL A 272 -2.46 -0.40 -32.96
C VAL A 272 -2.59 0.98 -33.62
N MET A 273 -1.46 1.60 -33.98
CA MET A 273 -1.38 2.97 -34.52
C MET A 273 -0.12 3.13 -35.41
N PRO A 274 -0.12 2.56 -36.63
CA PRO A 274 1.02 2.52 -37.56
C PRO A 274 1.78 3.84 -37.74
N GLU A 275 1.06 4.95 -37.81
CA GLU A 275 1.60 6.28 -38.05
C GLU A 275 2.53 6.78 -36.94
N LYS A 276 2.47 6.17 -35.74
CA LYS A 276 3.36 6.49 -34.62
C LYS A 276 4.52 5.51 -34.44
N ALA A 277 4.56 4.39 -35.19
CA ALA A 277 5.55 3.33 -34.98
C ALA A 277 7.01 3.78 -35.13
N GLN A 278 7.26 4.80 -35.95
CA GLN A 278 8.60 5.36 -36.21
C GLN A 278 8.91 6.62 -35.39
N ALA A 279 7.99 7.08 -34.53
CA ALA A 279 8.25 8.23 -33.67
C ALA A 279 9.41 7.93 -32.70
N LYS A 280 10.20 8.96 -32.39
CA LYS A 280 11.28 8.86 -31.38
C LYS A 280 10.71 8.50 -30.00
N ARG A 281 9.61 9.18 -29.63
CA ARG A 281 8.82 8.93 -28.41
C ARG A 281 7.37 8.68 -28.80
N PRO A 282 7.00 7.43 -29.16
CA PRO A 282 5.63 7.13 -29.58
C PRO A 282 4.62 7.29 -28.44
N PHE A 283 5.04 7.05 -27.19
CA PHE A 283 4.16 7.05 -26.03
C PHE A 283 4.17 8.41 -25.31
N ARG A 284 2.97 8.96 -25.09
CA ARG A 284 2.82 10.14 -24.24
C ARG A 284 3.05 9.79 -22.77
N LEU A 285 2.67 8.57 -22.38
CA LEU A 285 2.82 8.07 -21.02
C LEU A 285 2.98 6.55 -21.05
N ALA A 286 3.88 6.02 -20.21
CA ALA A 286 3.79 4.63 -19.76
C ALA A 286 3.18 4.58 -18.36
N VAL A 287 2.28 3.65 -18.10
CA VAL A 287 1.69 3.42 -16.76
C VAL A 287 2.08 2.03 -16.30
N ILE A 288 2.96 1.98 -15.29
CA ILE A 288 3.56 0.76 -14.74
C ILE A 288 3.15 0.64 -13.27
N GLN A 289 2.68 -0.54 -12.86
CA GLN A 289 2.40 -0.80 -11.45
C GLN A 289 3.70 -1.19 -10.73
N LEU A 290 4.31 -0.25 -9.99
CA LEU A 290 5.66 -0.43 -9.42
C LEU A 290 5.77 -1.63 -8.47
N GLY A 291 4.73 -1.84 -7.66
CA GLY A 291 4.59 -2.99 -6.77
C GLY A 291 3.22 -3.60 -6.97
N THR A 292 3.18 -4.89 -7.31
CA THR A 292 1.93 -5.62 -7.43
C THR A 292 1.35 -5.92 -6.06
N TYR A 293 0.06 -6.28 -6.03
CA TYR A 293 -0.61 -6.64 -4.78
C TYR A 293 0.04 -7.86 -4.13
N ASP A 294 0.56 -8.80 -4.93
CA ASP A 294 1.19 -10.05 -4.48
C ASP A 294 2.67 -9.93 -4.14
N GLY A 295 3.21 -8.71 -4.09
CA GLY A 295 4.58 -8.47 -3.65
C GLY A 295 5.64 -8.72 -4.70
N THR A 296 5.31 -8.56 -5.98
CA THR A 296 6.32 -8.38 -7.03
C THR A 296 6.64 -6.89 -7.18
N VAL A 297 7.86 -6.48 -6.85
CA VAL A 297 8.33 -5.08 -6.98
C VAL A 297 9.31 -4.98 -8.14
N TYR A 298 9.11 -4.00 -9.02
CA TYR A 298 9.99 -3.75 -10.17
C TYR A 298 11.28 -3.07 -9.76
N ASN A 299 12.35 -3.35 -10.50
CA ASN A 299 13.52 -2.49 -10.57
C ASN A 299 13.22 -1.23 -11.41
N ALA A 300 12.90 -0.12 -10.76
CA ALA A 300 12.53 1.12 -11.44
C ALA A 300 13.64 1.68 -12.35
N ARG A 301 14.92 1.52 -11.96
CA ARG A 301 16.06 1.91 -12.80
C ARG A 301 16.02 1.15 -14.13
N GLN A 302 15.87 -0.18 -14.08
CA GLN A 302 15.81 -1.00 -15.28
C GLN A 302 14.65 -0.61 -16.21
N VAL A 303 13.47 -0.29 -15.65
CA VAL A 303 12.31 0.16 -16.44
C VAL A 303 12.64 1.47 -17.17
N VAL A 304 13.17 2.47 -16.47
CA VAL A 304 13.54 3.76 -17.08
C VAL A 304 14.60 3.57 -18.16
N ASP A 305 15.62 2.75 -17.91
CA ASP A 305 16.71 2.51 -18.86
C ASP A 305 16.23 1.80 -20.14
N LYS A 306 15.25 0.89 -20.03
CA LYS A 306 14.76 0.11 -21.19
C LYS A 306 13.69 0.81 -22.03
N ILE A 307 12.77 1.55 -21.41
CA ILE A 307 11.62 2.15 -22.13
C ILE A 307 11.54 3.67 -22.02
N GLY A 308 12.37 4.31 -21.18
CA GLY A 308 12.28 5.72 -20.89
C GLY A 308 12.52 6.63 -22.10
N HIS A 309 13.36 6.22 -23.06
CA HIS A 309 13.60 6.98 -24.29
C HIS A 309 12.43 6.95 -25.28
N LEU A 310 11.47 6.02 -25.11
CA LEU A 310 10.25 5.90 -25.93
C LEU A 310 9.05 6.68 -25.36
N CYS A 311 9.16 7.16 -24.12
CA CYS A 311 8.03 7.75 -23.39
C CYS A 311 8.29 9.22 -23.05
N ASP A 312 7.31 10.10 -23.17
CA ASP A 312 7.44 11.45 -22.63
C ASP A 312 7.48 11.45 -21.10
N TYR A 313 6.60 10.66 -20.49
CA TYR A 313 6.49 10.44 -19.05
C TYR A 313 6.34 8.96 -18.71
N ILE A 314 6.71 8.58 -17.49
CA ILE A 314 6.34 7.30 -16.87
C ILE A 314 5.60 7.61 -15.56
N LEU A 315 4.40 7.04 -15.42
CA LEU A 315 3.66 6.95 -14.17
C LEU A 315 3.95 5.60 -13.52
N PHE A 316 4.61 5.62 -12.38
CA PHE A 316 4.70 4.49 -11.47
C PHE A 316 3.52 4.54 -10.50
N ASP A 317 2.49 3.73 -10.76
CA ASP A 317 1.43 3.49 -9.78
C ASP A 317 2.01 2.63 -8.65
N SER A 318 2.32 3.31 -7.55
CA SER A 318 3.05 2.79 -6.41
C SER A 318 2.13 2.68 -5.19
N ALA A 319 0.82 2.50 -5.41
CA ALA A 319 -0.16 2.45 -4.33
C ALA A 319 0.13 1.36 -3.28
N TRP A 320 0.76 0.25 -3.68
CA TRP A 320 1.10 -0.87 -2.80
C TRP A 320 2.50 -0.77 -2.16
N VAL A 321 3.26 0.29 -2.46
CA VAL A 321 4.61 0.53 -1.93
C VAL A 321 4.73 2.00 -1.52
N GLY A 322 5.93 2.57 -1.54
CA GLY A 322 6.26 3.91 -1.03
C GLY A 322 7.35 3.87 0.03
N TYR A 323 7.49 2.74 0.71
CA TYR A 323 8.51 2.48 1.71
C TYR A 323 9.84 1.98 1.13
N GLU A 324 9.87 1.58 -0.15
CA GLU A 324 11.08 1.08 -0.80
C GLU A 324 12.20 2.14 -0.83
N GLN A 325 11.84 3.42 -0.78
CA GLN A 325 12.78 4.53 -0.65
C GLN A 325 13.52 4.53 0.70
N PHE A 326 12.89 4.02 1.77
CA PHE A 326 13.40 4.06 3.14
C PHE A 326 14.06 2.75 3.58
N ILE A 327 13.93 1.68 2.78
CA ILE A 327 14.56 0.38 3.03
C ILE A 327 15.82 0.28 2.14
N PRO A 328 17.04 0.27 2.72
CA PRO A 328 18.28 0.30 1.94
C PRO A 328 18.40 -0.76 0.84
N MET A 329 17.99 -2.01 1.11
CA MET A 329 18.07 -3.09 0.12
C MET A 329 17.08 -2.94 -1.05
N MET A 330 16.07 -2.07 -0.94
CA MET A 330 15.07 -1.82 -1.98
C MET A 330 15.34 -0.53 -2.77
N ARG A 331 16.48 0.13 -2.56
CA ARG A 331 16.81 1.44 -3.16
C ARG A 331 16.61 1.48 -4.68
N GLN A 332 16.96 0.41 -5.39
CA GLN A 332 16.84 0.32 -6.86
C GLN A 332 15.37 0.29 -7.34
N CYS A 333 14.46 -0.11 -6.47
CA CYS A 333 13.02 -0.11 -6.75
C CYS A 333 12.42 1.30 -6.70
N SER A 334 13.08 2.29 -6.06
CA SER A 334 12.50 3.62 -5.89
C SER A 334 12.75 4.53 -7.10
N PRO A 335 11.71 4.90 -7.89
CA PRO A 335 11.87 5.80 -9.03
C PRO A 335 12.26 7.24 -8.63
N LEU A 336 11.98 7.64 -7.38
CA LEU A 336 12.27 9.00 -6.90
C LEU A 336 13.75 9.20 -6.55
N LEU A 337 14.50 8.11 -6.29
CA LEU A 337 15.94 8.14 -6.02
C LEU A 337 16.80 8.11 -7.29
N LEU A 338 16.19 7.97 -8.47
CA LEU A 338 16.92 7.95 -9.72
C LEU A 338 17.50 9.33 -10.05
N GLU A 339 18.77 9.32 -10.45
CA GLU A 339 19.38 10.44 -11.18
C GLU A 339 18.93 10.37 -12.64
N LEU A 340 18.51 11.52 -13.18
CA LEU A 340 17.86 11.67 -14.49
C LEU A 340 18.46 12.88 -15.24
N ASN A 341 18.55 12.77 -16.57
CA ASN A 341 19.01 13.81 -17.49
C ASN A 341 17.94 14.20 -18.51
N GLU A 342 18.18 15.20 -19.36
CA GLU A 342 17.20 15.75 -20.30
C GLU A 342 16.66 14.77 -21.35
N ASN A 343 17.31 13.61 -21.54
CA ASN A 343 16.87 12.53 -22.43
C ASN A 343 16.03 11.47 -21.71
N ASP A 344 15.91 11.53 -20.39
CA ASP A 344 15.03 10.64 -19.63
C ASP A 344 13.56 11.09 -19.72
N PRO A 345 12.59 10.22 -19.38
CA PRO A 345 11.20 10.61 -19.27
C PRO A 345 10.97 11.45 -18.01
N GLY A 346 9.91 12.26 -17.99
CA GLY A 346 9.42 12.81 -16.72
C GLY A 346 8.82 11.69 -15.86
N ILE A 347 9.08 11.70 -14.55
CA ILE A 347 8.62 10.67 -13.63
C ILE A 347 7.46 11.20 -12.79
N MET A 348 6.36 10.45 -12.79
CA MET A 348 5.22 10.62 -11.89
C MET A 348 5.11 9.39 -11.01
N VAL A 349 4.86 9.59 -9.72
CA VAL A 349 4.63 8.51 -8.76
C VAL A 349 3.35 8.80 -8.01
N THR A 350 2.41 7.87 -8.02
CA THR A 350 1.20 7.96 -7.19
C THR A 350 1.26 6.89 -6.11
N GLN A 351 0.96 7.25 -4.87
CA GLN A 351 1.00 6.30 -3.76
C GLN A 351 -0.15 6.49 -2.79
N SER A 352 -0.67 5.38 -2.27
CA SER A 352 -1.71 5.36 -1.24
C SER A 352 -1.04 5.36 0.11
N VAL A 353 -0.97 6.52 0.75
CA VAL A 353 -0.38 6.62 2.09
C VAL A 353 -1.14 5.72 3.07
N HIS A 354 -2.45 5.61 2.93
CA HIS A 354 -3.29 4.76 3.79
C HIS A 354 -3.12 3.24 3.63
N LYS A 355 -2.42 2.77 2.58
CA LYS A 355 -2.29 1.31 2.36
C LYS A 355 -1.21 0.72 3.26
N GLN A 356 0.03 1.18 3.11
CA GLN A 356 1.16 0.66 3.88
C GLN A 356 2.09 1.77 4.41
N LEU A 357 1.65 3.04 4.41
CA LEU A 357 2.32 4.11 5.14
C LEU A 357 1.38 4.62 6.26
N ALA A 358 1.66 5.78 6.84
CA ALA A 358 0.92 6.31 7.99
C ALA A 358 -0.13 7.36 7.55
N GLY A 359 -1.33 6.95 7.16
CA GLY A 359 -2.39 7.91 6.80
C GLY A 359 -3.80 7.33 6.90
N PHE A 360 -4.79 8.20 7.05
CA PHE A 360 -6.19 7.79 7.04
C PHE A 360 -6.61 7.31 5.65
N SER A 361 -7.57 6.38 5.59
CA SER A 361 -8.21 5.95 4.33
C SER A 361 -8.52 7.15 3.42
N GLN A 362 -8.32 6.97 2.12
CA GLN A 362 -8.35 8.01 1.08
C GLN A 362 -7.14 8.96 1.04
N ALA A 363 -6.22 8.95 2.01
CA ALA A 363 -4.98 9.72 1.93
C ALA A 363 -4.08 9.15 0.82
N SER A 364 -3.71 9.99 -0.14
CA SER A 364 -2.80 9.67 -1.24
C SER A 364 -1.96 10.89 -1.60
N GLN A 365 -0.87 10.65 -2.32
CA GLN A 365 -0.01 11.70 -2.82
C GLN A 365 0.48 11.42 -4.24
N ILE A 366 0.72 12.50 -4.98
CA ILE A 366 1.36 12.50 -6.29
C ILE A 366 2.73 13.14 -6.13
N HIS A 367 3.79 12.44 -6.48
CA HIS A 367 5.13 12.99 -6.62
C HIS A 367 5.45 13.23 -8.08
N LYS A 368 5.94 14.44 -8.36
CA LYS A 368 6.36 14.87 -9.69
C LYS A 368 7.87 15.08 -9.66
N LYS A 369 8.58 14.36 -10.51
CA LYS A 369 10.05 14.45 -10.70
C LYS A 369 10.35 14.56 -12.19
N ASP A 370 10.40 15.78 -12.68
CA ASP A 370 10.52 16.09 -14.12
C ASP A 370 11.21 17.43 -14.42
N ASN A 371 11.89 18.03 -13.44
CA ASN A 371 12.65 19.26 -13.63
C ASN A 371 13.77 19.08 -14.68
N HIS A 372 14.31 17.87 -14.87
CA HIS A 372 15.33 17.55 -15.88
C HIS A 372 14.84 17.73 -17.33
N ILE A 373 13.53 17.72 -17.57
CA ILE A 373 12.95 18.00 -18.90
C ILE A 373 12.28 19.38 -18.99
N LYS A 374 12.46 20.23 -17.97
CA LYS A 374 11.90 21.59 -17.97
C LYS A 374 12.43 22.40 -19.16
N GLY A 375 11.51 23.06 -19.87
CA GLY A 375 11.83 23.84 -21.08
C GLY A 375 11.60 23.07 -22.39
N GLN A 376 11.40 21.76 -22.34
CA GLN A 376 11.01 20.96 -23.50
C GLN A 376 9.49 21.04 -23.74
N GLY A 377 9.05 20.92 -24.99
CA GLY A 377 7.62 20.97 -25.36
C GLY A 377 6.76 19.88 -24.67
N ARG A 378 7.38 18.74 -24.35
CA ARG A 378 6.73 17.63 -23.65
C ARG A 378 6.45 17.89 -22.17
N PHE A 379 7.11 18.85 -21.54
CA PHE A 379 7.02 19.12 -20.09
C PHE A 379 5.61 19.54 -19.64
N VAL A 380 5.14 18.92 -18.57
CA VAL A 380 3.88 19.28 -17.89
C VAL A 380 4.18 20.27 -16.78
N SER A 381 3.80 21.53 -16.99
CA SER A 381 3.92 22.58 -15.97
C SER A 381 3.03 22.31 -14.76
N HIS A 382 3.37 22.93 -13.62
CA HIS A 382 2.48 22.97 -12.45
C HIS A 382 1.08 23.47 -12.81
N LYS A 383 0.95 24.48 -13.69
CA LYS A 383 -0.37 25.01 -14.09
C LYS A 383 -1.24 23.95 -14.76
N LYS A 384 -0.66 23.13 -15.66
CA LYS A 384 -1.37 22.03 -16.34
C LYS A 384 -1.76 20.93 -15.34
N LEU A 385 -0.83 20.51 -14.48
CA LEU A 385 -1.13 19.46 -13.49
C LEU A 385 -2.14 19.95 -12.44
N ASN A 386 -2.03 21.20 -11.97
CA ASN A 386 -2.97 21.76 -11.00
C ASN A 386 -4.37 21.93 -11.59
N ASN A 387 -4.47 22.26 -12.89
CA ASN A 387 -5.76 22.28 -13.58
C ASN A 387 -6.44 20.89 -13.53
N ALA A 388 -5.69 19.82 -13.79
CA ALA A 388 -6.20 18.47 -13.63
C ALA A 388 -6.50 18.10 -12.18
N PHE A 389 -5.68 18.53 -11.23
CA PHE A 389 -5.91 18.35 -9.80
C PHE A 389 -7.26 18.95 -9.37
N MET A 390 -7.55 20.18 -9.77
CA MET A 390 -8.80 20.88 -9.44
C MET A 390 -10.05 20.22 -10.04
N MET A 391 -9.94 19.42 -11.11
CA MET A 391 -11.08 18.66 -11.64
C MET A 391 -11.51 17.50 -10.73
N HIS A 392 -10.60 16.98 -9.90
CA HIS A 392 -10.83 15.79 -9.07
C HIS A 392 -10.80 16.09 -7.57
N ALA A 393 -10.23 17.22 -7.16
CA ALA A 393 -10.19 17.66 -5.77
C ALA A 393 -11.55 18.22 -5.34
N SER A 394 -11.97 17.92 -4.11
CA SER A 394 -13.11 18.60 -3.48
C SER A 394 -12.76 20.06 -3.22
N THR A 395 -13.72 20.97 -3.43
CA THR A 395 -13.59 22.38 -3.02
C THR A 395 -13.60 22.56 -1.49
N SER A 396 -14.02 21.53 -0.77
CA SER A 396 -14.04 21.45 0.70
C SER A 396 -13.28 20.21 1.14
N PRO A 397 -11.94 20.22 1.11
CA PRO A 397 -11.11 19.10 1.57
C PRO A 397 -11.27 18.87 3.08
N PHE A 398 -11.13 17.62 3.54
CA PHE A 398 -11.16 17.29 4.96
C PHE A 398 -9.77 17.52 5.59
N TYR A 399 -9.65 18.53 6.46
CA TYR A 399 -8.37 19.03 6.95
C TYR A 399 -7.60 17.99 7.80
N PRO A 400 -8.24 17.22 8.71
CA PRO A 400 -7.55 16.16 9.46
C PRO A 400 -6.94 15.08 8.56
N LEU A 401 -7.60 14.75 7.44
CA LEU A 401 -7.06 13.84 6.43
C LEU A 401 -5.82 14.43 5.75
N PHE A 402 -5.83 15.73 5.41
CA PHE A 402 -4.64 16.42 4.89
C PHE A 402 -3.50 16.43 5.91
N ALA A 403 -3.79 16.66 7.19
CA ALA A 403 -2.78 16.64 8.25
C ALA A 403 -2.12 15.27 8.39
N SER A 404 -2.86 14.17 8.18
CA SER A 404 -2.27 12.82 8.21
C SER A 404 -1.18 12.62 7.14
N LEU A 405 -1.29 13.25 5.97
CA LEU A 405 -0.26 13.21 4.92
C LEU A 405 0.99 14.01 5.31
N ASP A 406 0.82 15.12 6.04
CA ASP A 406 1.91 15.94 6.54
C ASP A 406 2.68 15.22 7.66
N VAL A 407 1.95 14.60 8.60
CA VAL A 407 2.52 13.76 9.66
C VAL A 407 3.20 12.53 9.08
N ASN A 408 2.64 11.90 8.06
CA ASN A 408 3.30 10.80 7.34
C ASN A 408 4.69 11.19 6.84
N ALA A 409 4.82 12.36 6.20
CA ALA A 409 6.12 12.83 5.71
C ALA A 409 7.11 13.03 6.86
N ARG A 410 6.64 13.50 8.02
CA ARG A 410 7.49 13.66 9.21
C ARG A 410 7.97 12.33 9.78
N ILE A 411 7.07 11.35 9.91
CA ILE A 411 7.38 10.00 10.40
C ILE A 411 8.51 9.35 9.57
N HIS A 412 8.50 9.59 8.25
CA HIS A 412 9.50 9.04 7.34
C HIS A 412 10.77 9.89 7.20
N GLN A 413 10.83 11.05 7.85
CA GLN A 413 11.99 11.93 7.76
C GLN A 413 13.18 11.34 8.56
N GLY A 414 14.36 11.34 7.93
CA GLY A 414 15.61 11.04 8.62
C GLY A 414 15.81 9.55 8.92
N ASP A 415 16.67 9.26 9.90
CA ASP A 415 17.09 7.88 10.20
C ASP A 415 16.08 7.12 11.07
N ALA A 416 15.29 7.82 11.89
CA ALA A 416 14.17 7.21 12.62
C ALA A 416 13.17 6.53 11.67
N GLY A 417 12.80 7.20 10.57
CA GLY A 417 11.93 6.65 9.53
C GLY A 417 12.47 5.37 8.91
N LYS A 418 13.76 5.35 8.56
CA LYS A 418 14.42 4.17 7.97
C LYS A 418 14.51 3.02 8.97
N MET A 419 14.82 3.33 10.23
CA MET A 419 14.95 2.33 11.27
C MET A 419 13.61 1.65 11.57
N MET A 420 12.51 2.40 11.65
CA MET A 420 11.17 1.82 11.84
C MET A 420 10.84 0.78 10.75
N TRP A 421 11.18 1.07 9.49
CA TRP A 421 11.01 0.13 8.39
C TRP A 421 11.98 -1.05 8.46
N MET A 422 13.22 -0.82 8.88
CA MET A 422 14.19 -1.89 9.08
C MET A 422 13.74 -2.87 10.17
N ASP A 423 13.20 -2.36 11.27
CA ASP A 423 12.62 -3.19 12.34
C ASP A 423 11.40 -3.97 11.85
N CYS A 424 10.52 -3.33 11.06
CA CYS A 424 9.40 -4.00 10.39
C CYS A 424 9.88 -5.16 9.50
N VAL A 425 10.93 -4.96 8.70
CA VAL A 425 11.54 -6.02 7.86
C VAL A 425 12.06 -7.17 8.73
N LYS A 426 12.77 -6.88 9.81
CA LYS A 426 13.29 -7.91 10.73
C LYS A 426 12.16 -8.70 11.39
N VAL A 427 11.14 -8.02 11.88
CA VAL A 427 9.94 -8.64 12.46
C VAL A 427 9.24 -9.53 11.41
N GLY A 428 9.13 -9.05 10.16
CA GLY A 428 8.64 -9.83 9.03
C GLY A 428 9.49 -11.06 8.71
N ILE A 429 10.81 -11.01 8.89
CA ILE A 429 11.70 -12.16 8.71
C ILE A 429 11.50 -13.18 9.84
N GLU A 430 11.44 -12.72 11.09
CA GLU A 430 11.24 -13.62 12.25
C GLU A 430 9.91 -14.38 12.19
N VAL A 431 8.81 -13.73 11.79
CA VAL A 431 7.53 -14.45 11.62
C VAL A 431 7.61 -15.50 10.52
N ARG A 432 8.31 -15.23 9.40
CA ARG A 432 8.51 -16.23 8.34
C ARG A 432 9.30 -17.43 8.86
N LYS A 433 10.36 -17.21 9.64
CA LYS A 433 11.13 -18.27 10.30
C LYS A 433 10.25 -19.08 11.26
N SER A 434 9.44 -18.41 12.06
CA SER A 434 8.52 -19.06 12.99
C SER A 434 7.50 -19.93 12.25
N ILE A 435 6.97 -19.48 11.10
CA ILE A 435 6.08 -20.28 10.26
C ILE A 435 6.81 -21.51 9.71
N PHE A 436 8.04 -21.36 9.18
CA PHE A 436 8.84 -22.52 8.74
C PHE A 436 9.09 -23.55 9.85
N GLN A 437 9.22 -23.09 11.10
CA GLN A 437 9.48 -23.95 12.25
C GLN A 437 8.22 -24.67 12.76
N HIS A 438 7.06 -24.00 12.76
CA HIS A 438 5.87 -24.46 13.47
C HIS A 438 4.73 -24.92 12.56
N CYS A 439 4.69 -24.48 11.30
CA CYS A 439 3.65 -24.84 10.33
C CYS A 439 4.16 -25.88 9.34
N ARG A 440 3.33 -26.88 9.04
CA ARG A 440 3.62 -27.94 8.07
C ARG A 440 3.07 -27.63 6.69
N TYR A 441 1.87 -27.05 6.62
CA TYR A 441 1.08 -26.88 5.42
C TYR A 441 1.22 -25.47 4.82
N PHE A 442 1.32 -24.46 5.68
CA PHE A 442 1.46 -23.07 5.24
C PHE A 442 2.92 -22.66 5.11
N LYS A 443 3.29 -22.07 3.96
CA LYS A 443 4.66 -21.65 3.68
C LYS A 443 4.73 -20.17 3.30
N PRO A 444 5.69 -19.39 3.82
CA PRO A 444 5.98 -18.07 3.30
C PRO A 444 6.48 -18.13 1.86
N PHE A 445 6.01 -17.22 1.00
CA PHE A 445 6.46 -17.14 -0.38
C PHE A 445 7.80 -16.39 -0.49
N VAL A 446 8.89 -17.12 -0.25
CA VAL A 446 10.30 -16.70 -0.36
C VAL A 446 11.12 -17.87 -0.94
N PRO A 447 12.35 -17.66 -1.44
CA PRO A 447 13.21 -18.77 -1.84
C PRO A 447 13.40 -19.76 -0.68
N GLU A 448 13.25 -21.06 -0.93
CA GLU A 448 13.45 -22.08 0.13
C GLU A 448 14.95 -22.22 0.48
N VAL A 449 15.82 -22.11 -0.52
CA VAL A 449 17.29 -22.23 -0.41
C VAL A 449 17.96 -21.03 -1.06
N VAL A 450 18.95 -20.46 -0.38
CA VAL A 450 19.81 -19.39 -0.90
C VAL A 450 21.26 -19.81 -0.71
N ASP A 451 22.03 -19.85 -1.80
CA ASP A 451 23.45 -20.26 -1.82
C ASP A 451 23.71 -21.60 -1.11
N GLY A 452 22.83 -22.59 -1.36
CA GLY A 452 22.96 -23.95 -0.83
C GLY A 452 22.53 -24.14 0.63
N LYS A 453 21.98 -23.11 1.28
CA LYS A 453 21.49 -23.15 2.67
C LYS A 453 20.03 -22.72 2.76
N ALA A 454 19.25 -23.32 3.67
CA ALA A 454 17.84 -22.96 3.85
C ALA A 454 17.69 -21.50 4.29
N TRP A 455 16.70 -20.79 3.74
CA TRP A 455 16.51 -19.35 3.95
C TRP A 455 16.40 -18.97 5.42
N HIS A 456 15.63 -19.74 6.20
CA HIS A 456 15.36 -19.45 7.61
C HIS A 456 16.55 -19.71 8.55
N GLU A 457 17.60 -20.37 8.09
CA GLU A 457 18.81 -20.64 8.88
C GLU A 457 19.83 -19.49 8.85
N TYR A 458 19.62 -18.47 8.00
CA TYR A 458 20.49 -17.29 7.97
C TYR A 458 20.15 -16.29 9.09
N PRO A 459 21.13 -15.55 9.64
CA PRO A 459 20.86 -14.49 10.61
C PRO A 459 19.90 -13.43 10.06
N THR A 460 18.95 -12.97 10.88
CA THR A 460 17.92 -12.01 10.46
C THR A 460 18.50 -10.69 9.97
N GLU A 461 19.54 -10.19 10.63
CA GLU A 461 20.29 -8.99 10.19
C GLU A 461 20.87 -9.16 8.79
N GLN A 462 21.35 -10.36 8.45
CA GLN A 462 21.91 -10.64 7.13
C GLN A 462 20.80 -10.67 6.06
N ILE A 463 19.67 -11.29 6.36
CA ILE A 463 18.51 -11.33 5.45
C ILE A 463 17.98 -9.91 5.21
N ALA A 464 17.82 -9.11 6.26
CA ALA A 464 17.30 -7.74 6.19
C ALA A 464 18.21 -6.78 5.40
N ALA A 465 19.51 -7.07 5.33
CA ALA A 465 20.49 -6.22 4.66
C ALA A 465 20.77 -6.61 3.20
N GLN A 466 20.40 -7.81 2.75
CA GLN A 466 20.86 -8.37 1.48
C GLN A 466 19.71 -8.75 0.54
N GLN A 467 19.70 -8.12 -0.64
CA GLN A 467 18.64 -8.30 -1.63
C GLN A 467 18.49 -9.75 -2.15
N ARG A 468 19.59 -10.54 -2.17
CA ARG A 468 19.60 -11.92 -2.68
C ARG A 468 18.56 -12.86 -2.02
N PHE A 469 18.13 -12.55 -0.79
CA PHE A 469 17.13 -13.35 -0.07
C PHE A 469 15.69 -13.14 -0.54
N PHE A 470 15.49 -12.19 -1.45
CA PHE A 470 14.18 -11.76 -1.93
C PHE A 470 14.18 -11.60 -3.46
N ASN A 471 15.23 -12.00 -4.17
CA ASN A 471 15.26 -11.87 -5.62
C ASN A 471 14.44 -12.98 -6.29
N PHE A 472 13.71 -12.63 -7.35
CA PHE A 472 13.20 -13.62 -8.28
C PHE A 472 14.30 -13.97 -9.28
N ILE A 473 14.99 -15.10 -9.07
CA ILE A 473 16.08 -15.55 -9.94
C ILE A 473 15.47 -16.28 -11.14
N PRO A 474 15.75 -15.88 -12.39
CA PRO A 474 15.16 -16.50 -13.57
C PRO A 474 15.32 -18.02 -13.58
N GLN A 475 14.25 -18.71 -13.97
CA GLN A 475 14.18 -20.18 -14.10
C GLN A 475 14.17 -20.96 -12.78
N GLU A 476 14.25 -20.31 -11.61
CA GLU A 476 13.98 -20.99 -10.35
C GLU A 476 12.52 -21.43 -10.25
N ARG A 477 12.31 -22.64 -9.72
CA ARG A 477 10.98 -23.28 -9.70
C ARG A 477 10.08 -22.72 -8.62
N TRP A 478 10.62 -22.32 -7.47
CA TRP A 478 9.83 -21.95 -6.29
C TRP A 478 8.81 -20.84 -6.56
N HIS A 479 9.12 -19.88 -7.45
CA HIS A 479 8.21 -18.79 -7.79
C HIS A 479 7.36 -19.04 -9.03
N ALA A 480 7.81 -19.91 -9.95
CA ALA A 480 7.13 -20.29 -11.18
C ALA A 480 6.64 -19.14 -12.11
N PHE A 481 7.22 -17.94 -11.99
CA PHE A 481 7.08 -16.89 -12.98
C PHE A 481 7.96 -17.13 -14.21
N ASP A 482 7.31 -17.35 -15.35
CA ASP A 482 7.96 -17.38 -16.66
C ASP A 482 8.26 -15.95 -17.14
N GLY A 483 9.30 -15.80 -17.96
CA GLY A 483 9.56 -14.55 -18.67
C GLY A 483 10.26 -13.45 -17.86
N TYR A 484 10.69 -13.73 -16.63
CA TYR A 484 11.51 -12.81 -15.84
C TYR A 484 12.98 -12.85 -16.29
N ALA A 485 13.65 -11.70 -16.21
CA ALA A 485 15.09 -11.54 -16.39
C ALA A 485 15.79 -11.25 -15.05
N GLN A 486 17.11 -11.38 -15.05
CA GLN A 486 17.94 -11.09 -13.89
C GLN A 486 17.74 -9.64 -13.43
N ASP A 487 17.67 -9.46 -12.11
CA ASP A 487 17.55 -8.17 -11.42
C ASP A 487 16.36 -7.30 -11.88
N GLN A 488 15.32 -7.94 -12.43
CA GLN A 488 14.11 -7.27 -12.89
C GLN A 488 13.08 -7.09 -11.77
N TYR A 489 12.95 -8.12 -10.91
CA TYR A 489 11.92 -8.18 -9.88
C TYR A 489 12.47 -8.60 -8.52
N PHE A 490 11.79 -8.11 -7.49
CA PHE A 490 12.11 -8.33 -6.09
C PHE A 490 10.84 -8.69 -5.31
N VAL A 491 10.94 -9.65 -4.38
CA VAL A 491 9.88 -10.03 -3.42
C VAL A 491 9.76 -8.94 -2.38
N ASP A 492 8.57 -8.40 -2.20
CA ASP A 492 8.30 -7.39 -1.19
C ASP A 492 8.41 -7.95 0.24
N PRO A 493 9.40 -7.54 1.06
CA PRO A 493 9.60 -8.07 2.41
C PRO A 493 8.46 -7.68 3.35
N CYS A 494 7.76 -6.58 3.05
CA CYS A 494 6.66 -6.04 3.85
C CYS A 494 5.29 -6.59 3.41
N LYS A 495 5.27 -7.61 2.55
CA LYS A 495 4.08 -8.42 2.25
C LYS A 495 4.31 -9.85 2.74
N LEU A 496 3.64 -10.21 3.84
CA LEU A 496 3.65 -11.58 4.35
C LEU A 496 2.64 -12.40 3.54
N MET A 497 3.10 -12.88 2.39
CA MET A 497 2.36 -13.78 1.54
C MET A 497 2.62 -15.23 1.97
N LEU A 498 1.55 -15.98 2.24
CA LEU A 498 1.61 -17.40 2.52
C LEU A 498 0.90 -18.19 1.43
N THR A 499 1.49 -19.30 0.99
CA THR A 499 0.83 -20.28 0.12
C THR A 499 0.14 -21.35 0.96
N THR A 500 -1.00 -21.83 0.49
CA THR A 500 -1.75 -22.95 1.08
C THR A 500 -1.64 -24.20 0.18
N PRO A 501 -1.78 -25.43 0.74
CA PRO A 501 -1.72 -26.66 -0.05
C PRO A 501 -2.71 -26.71 -1.22
N GLY A 502 -2.40 -27.52 -2.23
CA GLY A 502 -3.24 -27.74 -3.41
C GLY A 502 -2.52 -27.51 -4.74
N ILE A 503 -1.34 -26.92 -4.73
CA ILE A 503 -0.51 -26.70 -5.92
C ILE A 503 0.90 -27.16 -5.60
N ASP A 504 1.41 -28.07 -6.41
CA ASP A 504 2.80 -28.50 -6.34
C ASP A 504 3.69 -27.44 -6.98
N VAL A 505 4.64 -26.93 -6.20
CA VAL A 505 5.49 -25.81 -6.59
C VAL A 505 6.45 -26.19 -7.72
N GLU A 506 6.92 -27.44 -7.76
CA GLU A 506 7.91 -27.91 -8.73
C GLU A 506 7.32 -28.11 -10.12
N SER A 507 6.19 -28.83 -10.20
CA SER A 507 5.49 -29.10 -11.45
C SER A 507 4.53 -27.98 -11.87
N GLY A 508 4.07 -27.17 -10.91
CA GLY A 508 2.96 -26.23 -11.11
C GLY A 508 1.60 -26.93 -11.23
N GLU A 509 1.54 -28.25 -11.01
CA GLU A 509 0.31 -29.02 -11.12
C GLU A 509 -0.56 -28.96 -9.86
N TYR A 510 -1.87 -29.21 -10.03
CA TYR A 510 -2.74 -29.32 -8.86
C TYR A 510 -2.42 -30.62 -8.11
N GLU A 511 -2.33 -30.54 -6.79
CA GLU A 511 -2.20 -31.71 -5.92
C GLU A 511 -3.54 -32.45 -5.80
N THR A 512 -3.53 -33.66 -5.25
CA THR A 512 -4.77 -34.45 -5.05
C THR A 512 -5.69 -33.86 -3.98
N PHE A 513 -5.11 -33.18 -3.00
CA PHE A 513 -5.80 -32.49 -1.92
C PHE A 513 -5.31 -31.05 -1.84
N GLY A 514 -6.20 -30.11 -1.56
CA GLY A 514 -5.87 -28.70 -1.41
C GLY A 514 -6.64 -28.06 -0.27
N VAL A 515 -6.08 -26.98 0.27
CA VAL A 515 -6.70 -26.15 1.31
C VAL A 515 -6.93 -24.77 0.72
N PRO A 516 -8.14 -24.47 0.20
CA PRO A 516 -8.46 -23.14 -0.31
C PRO A 516 -8.26 -22.07 0.76
N ALA A 517 -7.53 -21.02 0.43
CA ALA A 517 -7.13 -19.98 1.37
C ALA A 517 -8.32 -19.20 1.96
N THR A 518 -9.46 -19.16 1.25
CA THR A 518 -10.69 -18.55 1.80
C THR A 518 -11.21 -19.27 3.04
N ILE A 519 -11.01 -20.60 3.18
CA ILE A 519 -11.42 -21.35 4.38
C ILE A 519 -10.57 -20.89 5.57
N LEU A 520 -9.25 -20.80 5.37
CA LEU A 520 -8.34 -20.25 6.37
C LEU A 520 -8.69 -18.79 6.72
N ALA A 521 -8.99 -17.96 5.73
CA ALA A 521 -9.37 -16.57 5.96
C ALA A 521 -10.66 -16.43 6.79
N HIS A 522 -11.66 -17.29 6.57
CA HIS A 522 -12.85 -17.33 7.42
C HIS A 522 -12.51 -17.77 8.83
N PHE A 523 -11.70 -18.82 8.99
CA PHE A 523 -11.26 -19.29 10.31
C PHE A 523 -10.54 -18.18 11.09
N LEU A 524 -9.60 -17.48 10.47
CA LEU A 524 -8.89 -16.37 11.11
C LEU A 524 -9.84 -15.24 11.56
N ARG A 525 -10.85 -14.91 10.74
CA ARG A 525 -11.85 -13.88 11.09
C ARG A 525 -12.73 -14.27 12.28
N GLU A 526 -13.10 -15.56 12.40
CA GLU A 526 -13.82 -16.08 13.59
C GLU A 526 -12.99 -15.89 14.88
N HIS A 527 -11.67 -15.81 14.75
CA HIS A 527 -10.73 -15.63 15.86
C HIS A 527 -10.18 -14.20 15.95
N GLY A 528 -10.80 -13.23 15.27
CA GLY A 528 -10.44 -11.81 15.36
C GLY A 528 -9.16 -11.42 14.61
N VAL A 529 -8.63 -12.29 13.76
CA VAL A 529 -7.49 -11.99 12.87
C VAL A 529 -8.00 -11.69 11.47
N ILE A 530 -7.74 -10.47 10.99
CA ILE A 530 -8.23 -10.00 9.69
C ILE A 530 -7.08 -10.09 8.66
N PRO A 531 -7.09 -11.08 7.74
CA PRO A 531 -6.18 -11.06 6.59
C PRO A 531 -6.59 -9.94 5.63
N GLU A 532 -5.61 -9.40 4.91
CA GLU A 532 -5.86 -8.35 3.90
C GLU A 532 -6.65 -8.94 2.72
N LYS A 533 -6.15 -10.07 2.19
CA LYS A 533 -6.85 -10.83 1.17
C LYS A 533 -6.52 -12.32 1.24
N CYS A 534 -7.35 -13.10 0.56
CA CYS A 534 -7.08 -14.47 0.21
C CYS A 534 -7.47 -14.68 -1.25
N ASP A 535 -6.60 -15.32 -2.02
CA ASP A 535 -6.95 -15.82 -3.35
C ASP A 535 -7.35 -17.31 -3.22
N LEU A 536 -7.07 -18.13 -4.24
CA LEU A 536 -7.44 -19.54 -4.22
C LEU A 536 -6.54 -20.35 -3.28
N ASN A 537 -5.22 -20.26 -3.46
CA ASN A 537 -4.22 -21.02 -2.70
C ASN A 537 -3.18 -20.13 -2.01
N SER A 538 -3.58 -18.92 -1.63
CA SER A 538 -2.71 -17.95 -0.97
C SER A 538 -3.47 -16.97 -0.08
N ILE A 539 -2.81 -16.50 0.97
CA ILE A 539 -3.33 -15.52 1.92
C ILE A 539 -2.27 -14.47 2.23
N LEU A 540 -2.69 -13.21 2.31
CA LEU A 540 -1.78 -12.06 2.45
C LEU A 540 -2.06 -11.28 3.74
N PHE A 541 -0.98 -10.90 4.41
CA PHE A 541 -0.97 -9.93 5.49
C PHE A 541 -0.01 -8.78 5.14
N LEU A 542 -0.49 -7.53 5.29
CA LEU A 542 0.34 -6.35 5.07
C LEU A 542 1.14 -6.05 6.33
N LEU A 543 2.45 -5.87 6.18
CA LEU A 543 3.34 -5.48 7.28
C LEU A 543 3.65 -3.99 7.19
N THR A 544 3.60 -3.32 8.34
CA THR A 544 4.01 -1.93 8.54
C THR A 544 4.76 -1.82 9.88
N PRO A 545 5.35 -0.68 10.22
CA PRO A 545 5.92 -0.48 11.56
C PRO A 545 4.92 -0.58 12.73
N ALA A 546 3.63 -0.76 12.46
CA ALA A 546 2.62 -1.02 13.49
C ALA A 546 2.62 -2.49 14.00
N GLU A 547 3.32 -3.39 13.32
CA GLU A 547 3.36 -4.81 13.68
C GLU A 547 4.27 -5.04 14.90
N THR A 548 3.82 -5.89 15.83
CA THR A 548 4.62 -6.34 16.98
C THR A 548 4.83 -7.85 16.94
N ARG A 549 5.81 -8.35 17.70
CA ARG A 549 6.11 -9.78 17.78
C ARG A 549 4.92 -10.56 18.32
N GLU A 550 4.25 -10.04 19.35
CA GLU A 550 3.10 -10.67 20.00
C GLU A 550 1.92 -10.82 19.03
N LYS A 551 1.65 -9.79 18.21
CA LYS A 551 0.60 -9.83 17.18
C LYS A 551 0.88 -10.92 16.14
N LEU A 552 2.13 -11.07 15.73
CA LEU A 552 2.52 -12.07 14.73
C LEU A 552 2.62 -13.48 15.31
N GLU A 553 3.03 -13.65 16.57
CA GLU A 553 2.98 -14.93 17.28
C GLU A 553 1.54 -15.43 17.44
N LEU A 554 0.59 -14.53 17.70
CA LEU A 554 -0.84 -14.86 17.72
C LEU A 554 -1.31 -15.40 16.34
N LEU A 555 -0.88 -14.76 15.25
CA LEU A 555 -1.15 -15.27 13.89
C LEU A 555 -0.58 -16.69 13.71
N VAL A 556 0.69 -16.93 14.06
CA VAL A 556 1.32 -18.25 13.95
C VAL A 556 0.57 -19.30 14.79
N SER A 557 0.15 -18.94 16.01
CA SER A 557 -0.65 -19.83 16.86
C SER A 557 -1.96 -20.25 16.19
N HIS A 558 -2.66 -19.32 15.54
CA HIS A 558 -3.89 -19.65 14.80
C HIS A 558 -3.63 -20.50 13.55
N LEU A 559 -2.52 -20.27 12.84
CA LEU A 559 -2.12 -21.14 11.72
C LEU A 559 -1.90 -22.58 12.21
N VAL A 560 -1.11 -22.77 13.27
CA VAL A 560 -0.88 -24.10 13.88
C VAL A 560 -2.19 -24.74 14.34
N ARG A 561 -3.09 -23.97 14.96
CA ARG A 561 -4.40 -24.48 15.38
C ARG A 561 -5.24 -24.95 14.20
N PHE A 562 -5.23 -24.21 13.09
CA PHE A 562 -5.93 -24.62 11.87
C PHE A 562 -5.37 -25.94 11.33
N GLU A 563 -4.04 -26.11 11.32
CA GLU A 563 -3.42 -27.36 10.86
C GLU A 563 -3.82 -28.56 11.72
N GLN A 564 -3.92 -28.39 13.05
CA GLN A 564 -4.41 -29.44 13.95
C GLN A 564 -5.85 -29.85 13.61
N LEU A 565 -6.74 -28.86 13.43
CA LEU A 565 -8.14 -29.12 13.07
C LEU A 565 -8.27 -29.78 11.69
N LEU A 566 -7.35 -29.48 10.77
CA LEU A 566 -7.27 -30.10 9.45
C LEU A 566 -6.81 -31.56 9.54
N ASP A 567 -5.85 -31.86 10.42
CA ASP A 567 -5.35 -33.22 10.64
C ASP A 567 -6.38 -34.10 11.37
N GLU A 568 -7.15 -33.52 12.29
CA GLU A 568 -8.25 -34.17 13.02
C GLU A 568 -9.53 -34.35 12.16
N ASP A 569 -9.58 -33.72 10.98
CA ASP A 569 -10.77 -33.58 10.13
C ASP A 569 -12.00 -33.09 10.92
N ALA A 570 -11.81 -32.02 11.68
CA ALA A 570 -12.81 -31.47 12.58
C ALA A 570 -14.12 -31.08 11.85
N LEU A 571 -15.22 -31.06 12.61
CA LEU A 571 -16.53 -30.67 12.08
C LEU A 571 -16.54 -29.21 11.66
N LEU A 572 -17.20 -28.91 10.54
CA LEU A 572 -17.25 -27.54 10.03
C LEU A 572 -17.94 -26.56 11.00
N GLU A 573 -18.89 -27.04 11.80
CA GLU A 573 -19.56 -26.22 12.82
C GLU A 573 -18.62 -25.77 13.96
N GLU A 574 -17.53 -26.49 14.18
CA GLU A 574 -16.48 -26.13 15.13
C GLU A 574 -15.47 -25.16 14.51
N VAL A 575 -15.12 -25.38 13.24
CA VAL A 575 -14.09 -24.59 12.53
C VAL A 575 -14.64 -23.24 12.05
N LEU A 576 -15.81 -23.24 11.42
CA LEU A 576 -16.45 -22.08 10.78
C LEU A 576 -17.90 -21.89 11.26
N PRO A 577 -18.12 -21.59 12.55
CA PRO A 577 -19.46 -21.55 13.15
C PRO A 577 -20.40 -20.55 12.47
N SER A 578 -19.91 -19.36 12.08
CA SER A 578 -20.77 -18.33 11.46
C SER A 578 -21.23 -18.74 10.06
N VAL A 579 -20.36 -19.39 9.27
CA VAL A 579 -20.73 -19.91 7.93
C VAL A 579 -21.69 -21.08 8.07
N TYR A 580 -21.40 -22.01 8.98
CA TYR A 580 -22.24 -23.17 9.23
C TYR A 580 -23.65 -22.77 9.69
N GLN A 581 -23.78 -21.88 10.68
CA GLN A 581 -25.09 -21.42 11.19
C GLN A 581 -25.94 -20.78 10.08
N ARG A 582 -25.32 -20.01 9.18
CA ARG A 582 -26.01 -19.35 8.07
C ARG A 582 -26.50 -20.32 7.00
N TYR A 583 -25.77 -21.41 6.78
CA TYR A 583 -26.01 -22.37 5.71
C TYR A 583 -26.15 -23.81 6.21
N GLN A 584 -26.74 -23.98 7.41
CA GLN A 584 -26.77 -25.24 8.14
C GLN A 584 -27.36 -26.39 7.32
N ALA A 585 -28.46 -26.15 6.59
CA ALA A 585 -29.09 -27.16 5.74
C ALA A 585 -28.16 -27.69 4.63
N HIS A 586 -27.22 -26.87 4.15
CA HIS A 586 -26.28 -27.25 3.11
C HIS A 586 -25.04 -27.93 3.68
N TYR A 587 -24.53 -27.45 4.82
CA TYR A 587 -23.29 -27.93 5.43
C TYR A 587 -23.46 -28.93 6.59
N GLN A 588 -24.66 -29.46 6.80
CA GLN A 588 -24.92 -30.43 7.86
C GLN A 588 -24.01 -31.66 7.74
N GLY A 589 -23.24 -31.94 8.80
CA GLY A 589 -22.29 -33.06 8.84
C GLY A 589 -21.05 -32.90 7.96
N TYR A 590 -20.76 -31.69 7.46
CA TYR A 590 -19.50 -31.43 6.77
C TYR A 590 -18.33 -31.44 7.76
N THR A 591 -17.21 -31.98 7.29
CA THR A 591 -15.90 -31.85 7.93
C THR A 591 -15.05 -30.83 7.17
N LEU A 592 -13.99 -30.36 7.82
CA LEU A 592 -13.05 -29.41 7.23
C LEU A 592 -12.42 -29.96 5.95
N ARG A 593 -11.92 -31.21 5.94
CA ARG A 593 -11.30 -31.79 4.74
C ARG A 593 -12.30 -32.01 3.62
N ARG A 594 -13.55 -32.37 3.93
CA ARG A 594 -14.59 -32.50 2.91
C ARG A 594 -14.81 -31.18 2.18
N LEU A 595 -14.97 -30.07 2.92
CA LEU A 595 -15.14 -28.75 2.31
C LEU A 595 -13.89 -28.35 1.51
N CYS A 596 -12.70 -28.53 2.08
CA CYS A 596 -11.43 -28.27 1.40
C CYS A 596 -11.34 -29.00 0.06
N GLN A 597 -11.63 -30.30 0.05
CA GLN A 597 -11.56 -31.13 -1.16
C GLN A 597 -12.59 -30.72 -2.21
N GLU A 598 -13.83 -30.41 -1.81
CA GLU A 598 -14.88 -29.99 -2.73
C GLU A 598 -14.52 -28.67 -3.43
N MET A 599 -14.08 -27.68 -2.65
CA MET A 599 -13.64 -26.38 -3.17
C MET A 599 -12.38 -26.51 -4.05
N HIS A 600 -11.43 -27.35 -3.66
CA HIS A 600 -10.24 -27.67 -4.45
C HIS A 600 -10.63 -28.28 -5.80
N GLN A 601 -11.53 -29.26 -5.80
CA GLN A 601 -11.96 -29.96 -7.01
C GLN A 601 -12.63 -29.01 -8.02
N LEU A 602 -13.39 -28.00 -7.57
CA LEU A 602 -13.93 -26.98 -8.47
C LEU A 602 -12.82 -26.20 -9.19
N SER A 603 -11.73 -25.88 -8.50
CA SER A 603 -10.58 -25.20 -9.11
C SER A 603 -9.86 -26.10 -10.12
N VAL A 604 -9.76 -27.40 -9.82
CA VAL A 604 -9.15 -28.41 -10.69
C VAL A 604 -9.98 -28.64 -11.96
N ASN A 605 -11.31 -28.76 -11.83
CA ASN A 605 -12.21 -29.12 -12.94
C ASN A 605 -12.10 -28.16 -14.14
N ASP A 606 -12.04 -26.86 -13.87
CA ASP A 606 -11.94 -25.83 -14.90
C ASP A 606 -10.51 -25.35 -15.14
N ASN A 607 -9.53 -25.99 -14.49
CA ASN A 607 -8.12 -25.60 -14.48
C ASN A 607 -7.91 -24.09 -14.28
N ILE A 608 -8.43 -23.59 -13.16
CA ILE A 608 -8.54 -22.15 -12.90
C ILE A 608 -7.20 -21.42 -13.02
N LYS A 609 -6.11 -22.00 -12.52
CA LYS A 609 -4.75 -21.42 -12.62
C LYS A 609 -4.35 -21.13 -14.07
N GLN A 610 -4.73 -22.00 -15.00
CA GLN A 610 -4.40 -21.83 -16.41
C GLN A 610 -5.24 -20.71 -17.02
N LEU A 611 -6.53 -20.64 -16.69
CA LEU A 611 -7.38 -19.51 -17.11
C LEU A 611 -6.86 -18.18 -16.57
N GLN A 612 -6.44 -18.14 -15.31
CA GLN A 612 -5.81 -16.97 -14.69
C GLN A 612 -4.54 -16.54 -15.42
N LYS A 613 -3.70 -17.49 -15.86
CA LYS A 613 -2.53 -17.19 -16.67
C LYS A 613 -2.90 -16.67 -18.06
N GLU A 614 -3.75 -17.40 -18.77
CA GLU A 614 -4.13 -17.08 -20.16
C GLU A 614 -4.75 -15.68 -20.28
N MET A 615 -5.63 -15.26 -19.36
CA MET A 615 -6.26 -13.92 -19.39
C MET A 615 -5.26 -12.75 -19.44
N PHE A 616 -4.01 -12.96 -19.03
CA PHE A 616 -2.97 -11.93 -18.97
C PHE A 616 -1.85 -12.12 -20.01
N ARG A 617 -2.02 -13.02 -20.99
CA ARG A 617 -1.10 -13.25 -22.11
C ARG A 617 -1.60 -12.60 -23.40
N LYS A 618 -0.68 -12.00 -24.19
CA LYS A 618 -1.01 -11.30 -25.45
C LYS A 618 -1.85 -12.16 -26.40
N ASN A 619 -1.47 -13.43 -26.55
CA ASN A 619 -2.15 -14.36 -27.46
C ASN A 619 -3.60 -14.69 -27.08
N HIS A 620 -4.03 -14.31 -25.88
CA HIS A 620 -5.34 -14.63 -25.31
C HIS A 620 -6.09 -13.38 -24.84
N PHE A 621 -5.55 -12.18 -25.10
CA PHE A 621 -6.29 -10.96 -24.80
C PHE A 621 -7.61 -10.93 -25.57
N PRO A 622 -8.69 -10.44 -24.94
CA PRO A 622 -9.92 -10.15 -25.63
C PRO A 622 -9.69 -9.24 -26.85
N GLU A 623 -10.42 -9.48 -27.94
CA GLU A 623 -10.34 -8.65 -29.13
C GLU A 623 -10.90 -7.25 -28.85
N VAL A 624 -10.15 -6.20 -29.17
CA VAL A 624 -10.60 -4.81 -29.06
C VAL A 624 -11.40 -4.42 -30.31
N LYS A 625 -12.72 -4.27 -30.19
CA LYS A 625 -13.61 -3.84 -31.29
C LYS A 625 -13.97 -2.37 -31.25
N MET A 626 -13.88 -1.76 -30.06
CA MET A 626 -14.30 -0.39 -29.83
C MET A 626 -13.34 0.26 -28.82
N ALA A 627 -13.05 1.56 -29.01
CA ALA A 627 -12.25 2.29 -28.02
C ALA A 627 -12.98 2.33 -26.66
N PRO A 628 -12.29 2.19 -25.51
CA PRO A 628 -12.95 2.16 -24.21
C PRO A 628 -13.81 3.39 -23.89
N GLN A 629 -13.38 4.58 -24.30
CA GLN A 629 -14.18 5.81 -24.20
C GLN A 629 -15.48 5.70 -25.00
N GLN A 630 -15.43 5.17 -26.22
CA GLN A 630 -16.63 5.03 -27.05
C GLN A 630 -17.60 4.01 -26.45
N ALA A 631 -17.09 2.85 -25.98
CA ALA A 631 -17.92 1.84 -25.33
C ALA A 631 -18.61 2.39 -24.07
N HIS A 632 -17.90 3.19 -23.28
CA HIS A 632 -18.48 3.89 -22.14
C HIS A 632 -19.56 4.90 -22.57
N LEU A 633 -19.35 5.68 -23.64
CA LEU A 633 -20.38 6.59 -24.15
C LEU A 633 -21.63 5.85 -24.62
N GLU A 634 -21.50 4.69 -25.24
CA GLU A 634 -22.64 3.84 -25.63
C GLU A 634 -23.40 3.30 -24.42
N PHE A 635 -22.69 2.91 -23.35
CA PHE A 635 -23.31 2.56 -22.07
C PHE A 635 -24.16 3.71 -21.51
N ILE A 636 -23.60 4.92 -21.43
CA ILE A 636 -24.31 6.10 -20.91
C ILE A 636 -25.51 6.48 -21.78
N ARG A 637 -25.46 6.22 -23.08
CA ARG A 637 -26.60 6.41 -24.01
C ARG A 637 -27.71 5.38 -23.84
N GLY A 638 -27.48 4.29 -23.10
CA GLY A 638 -28.42 3.17 -22.98
C GLY A 638 -28.44 2.24 -24.21
N ASN A 639 -27.39 2.30 -25.04
CA ASN A 639 -27.23 1.44 -26.23
C ASN A 639 -26.65 0.06 -25.86
N CYS A 640 -27.11 -0.48 -24.74
CA CYS A 640 -26.65 -1.74 -24.18
C CYS A 640 -27.81 -2.63 -23.74
N GLU A 641 -27.59 -3.93 -23.75
CA GLU A 641 -28.47 -4.92 -23.15
C GLU A 641 -27.73 -5.70 -22.06
N LEU A 642 -28.48 -6.33 -21.15
CA LEU A 642 -27.95 -7.12 -20.05
C LEU A 642 -28.17 -8.60 -20.38
N LEU A 643 -27.10 -9.37 -20.52
CA LEU A 643 -27.17 -10.78 -20.93
C LEU A 643 -26.45 -11.71 -19.96
N PRO A 644 -26.93 -12.96 -19.80
CA PRO A 644 -26.27 -13.95 -18.96
C PRO A 644 -24.96 -14.43 -19.60
N LEU A 645 -24.03 -14.95 -18.79
CA LEU A 645 -22.71 -15.41 -19.27
C LEU A 645 -22.76 -16.36 -20.49
N ASP A 646 -23.79 -17.18 -20.61
CA ASP A 646 -23.92 -18.12 -21.72
C ASP A 646 -24.20 -17.47 -23.08
N GLU A 647 -24.63 -16.20 -23.08
CA GLU A 647 -24.96 -15.42 -24.27
C GLU A 647 -23.92 -14.32 -24.56
N LEU A 648 -22.83 -14.27 -23.78
CA LEU A 648 -21.82 -13.22 -23.93
C LEU A 648 -20.77 -13.50 -25.01
N GLU A 649 -20.57 -14.74 -25.44
CA GLU A 649 -19.54 -15.08 -26.44
C GLU A 649 -19.72 -14.23 -27.72
N GLY A 650 -18.67 -13.49 -28.10
CA GLY A 650 -18.69 -12.61 -29.28
C GLY A 650 -19.33 -11.23 -29.05
N ARG A 651 -19.82 -10.93 -27.83
CA ARG A 651 -20.45 -9.64 -27.50
C ARG A 651 -19.44 -8.61 -27.00
N ILE A 652 -19.62 -7.34 -27.38
CA ILE A 652 -18.74 -6.24 -26.96
C ILE A 652 -19.16 -5.77 -25.57
N ALA A 653 -18.25 -5.87 -24.59
CA ALA A 653 -18.46 -5.35 -23.25
C ALA A 653 -18.54 -3.82 -23.29
N VAL A 654 -19.49 -3.23 -22.56
CA VAL A 654 -19.58 -1.77 -22.40
C VAL A 654 -19.17 -1.29 -21.01
N GLU A 655 -18.89 -2.25 -20.12
CA GLU A 655 -18.32 -2.07 -18.79
C GLU A 655 -17.10 -2.97 -18.63
N GLY A 656 -16.26 -2.65 -17.64
CA GLY A 656 -15.08 -3.45 -17.34
C GLY A 656 -15.41 -4.55 -16.33
N ALA A 657 -15.06 -5.81 -16.65
CA ALA A 657 -15.30 -6.95 -15.77
C ALA A 657 -14.07 -7.28 -14.93
N LEU A 658 -14.26 -7.33 -13.60
CA LEU A 658 -13.19 -7.47 -12.62
C LEU A 658 -13.58 -8.57 -11.60
N PRO A 659 -12.95 -9.75 -11.67
CA PRO A 659 -13.10 -10.82 -10.68
C PRO A 659 -12.03 -10.72 -9.58
N TYR A 660 -12.32 -11.25 -8.39
CA TYR A 660 -11.34 -11.51 -7.34
C TYR A 660 -11.21 -13.01 -7.06
N PRO A 661 -9.99 -13.58 -7.20
CA PRO A 661 -8.79 -13.00 -7.83
C PRO A 661 -8.92 -12.71 -9.34
N PRO A 662 -8.01 -11.89 -9.94
CA PRO A 662 -6.89 -11.20 -9.30
C PRO A 662 -7.23 -9.78 -8.79
N GLY A 663 -8.44 -9.27 -9.02
CA GLY A 663 -8.79 -7.89 -8.66
C GLY A 663 -8.36 -6.84 -9.69
N VAL A 664 -8.17 -7.25 -10.94
CA VAL A 664 -7.82 -6.41 -12.09
C VAL A 664 -8.83 -6.65 -13.22
N LEU A 665 -9.02 -5.68 -14.12
CA LEU A 665 -9.90 -5.84 -15.27
C LEU A 665 -9.42 -6.97 -16.18
N CYS A 666 -10.25 -7.99 -16.36
CA CYS A 666 -10.00 -9.07 -17.32
C CYS A 666 -10.68 -8.78 -18.67
N VAL A 667 -11.78 -8.02 -18.66
CA VAL A 667 -12.40 -7.44 -19.86
C VAL A 667 -12.47 -5.92 -19.67
N VAL A 668 -11.96 -5.17 -20.63
CA VAL A 668 -12.02 -3.69 -20.68
C VAL A 668 -13.21 -3.29 -21.55
N PRO A 669 -13.92 -2.17 -21.27
CA PRO A 669 -14.97 -1.69 -22.17
C PRO A 669 -14.45 -1.58 -23.62
N GLY A 670 -15.24 -2.09 -24.56
CA GLY A 670 -14.90 -2.16 -25.99
C GLY A 670 -14.19 -3.44 -26.42
N GLU A 671 -13.78 -4.29 -25.48
CA GLU A 671 -13.31 -5.64 -25.73
C GLU A 671 -14.48 -6.64 -25.89
N VAL A 672 -14.23 -7.72 -26.62
CA VAL A 672 -15.21 -8.79 -26.86
C VAL A 672 -15.09 -9.88 -25.79
N TRP A 673 -16.21 -10.26 -25.19
CA TRP A 673 -16.30 -11.43 -24.33
C TRP A 673 -16.02 -12.72 -25.13
N SER A 674 -14.95 -13.42 -24.81
CA SER A 674 -14.60 -14.71 -25.43
C SER A 674 -13.54 -15.46 -24.62
N GLY A 675 -13.24 -16.69 -25.04
CA GLY A 675 -11.98 -17.35 -24.67
C GLY A 675 -11.78 -17.58 -23.16
N PRO A 676 -10.54 -17.46 -22.63
CA PRO A 676 -10.23 -17.76 -21.24
C PRO A 676 -10.99 -16.90 -20.22
N VAL A 677 -11.23 -15.62 -20.52
CA VAL A 677 -11.94 -14.73 -19.60
C VAL A 677 -13.40 -15.15 -19.43
N LEU A 678 -14.11 -15.48 -20.51
CA LEU A 678 -15.50 -15.93 -20.38
C LEU A 678 -15.58 -17.26 -19.63
N ARG A 679 -14.67 -18.20 -19.94
CA ARG A 679 -14.58 -19.49 -19.21
C ARG A 679 -14.32 -19.29 -17.72
N TYR A 680 -13.45 -18.34 -17.37
CA TYR A 680 -13.15 -18.04 -15.97
C TYR A 680 -14.39 -17.55 -15.22
N PHE A 681 -15.13 -16.59 -15.77
CA PHE A 681 -16.37 -16.11 -15.15
C PHE A 681 -17.45 -17.20 -15.02
N LYS A 682 -17.57 -18.11 -15.99
CA LYS A 682 -18.48 -19.27 -15.90
C LYS A 682 -18.09 -20.24 -14.79
N ALA A 683 -16.79 -20.47 -14.59
CA ALA A 683 -16.31 -21.28 -13.48
C ALA A 683 -16.59 -20.61 -12.12
N LEU A 684 -16.44 -19.28 -12.02
CA LEU A 684 -16.81 -18.53 -10.81
C LEU A 684 -18.32 -18.59 -10.54
N GLU A 685 -19.18 -18.49 -11.57
CA GLU A 685 -20.64 -18.67 -11.43
C GLU A 685 -20.98 -20.06 -10.87
N THR A 686 -20.27 -21.10 -11.32
CA THR A 686 -20.44 -22.46 -10.80
C THR A 686 -20.10 -22.52 -9.30
N GLY A 687 -18.97 -21.93 -8.90
CA GLY A 687 -18.56 -21.85 -7.49
C GLY A 687 -19.56 -21.09 -6.60
N ILE A 688 -20.12 -19.98 -7.09
CA ILE A 688 -21.13 -19.17 -6.37
C ILE A 688 -22.37 -19.99 -5.98
N ASN A 689 -22.73 -20.97 -6.82
CA ASN A 689 -23.89 -21.84 -6.58
C ASN A 689 -23.54 -23.08 -5.75
N ALA A 690 -22.35 -23.64 -5.94
CA ALA A 690 -21.91 -24.83 -5.24
C ALA A 690 -21.53 -24.56 -3.78
N LEU A 691 -20.98 -23.38 -3.47
CA LEU A 691 -20.33 -23.08 -2.19
C LEU A 691 -20.92 -21.83 -1.51
N PRO A 692 -22.15 -21.92 -0.96
CA PRO A 692 -22.80 -20.79 -0.31
C PRO A 692 -21.98 -20.30 0.90
N GLY A 693 -21.54 -19.04 0.85
CA GLY A 693 -20.69 -18.44 1.89
C GLY A 693 -19.25 -18.18 1.44
N PHE A 694 -18.85 -18.75 0.29
CA PHE A 694 -17.51 -18.60 -0.29
C PHE A 694 -17.54 -18.00 -1.70
N ALA A 695 -18.57 -17.18 -1.99
CA ALA A 695 -18.70 -16.53 -3.29
C ALA A 695 -17.57 -15.51 -3.50
N PRO A 696 -16.86 -15.55 -4.64
CA PRO A 696 -15.86 -14.54 -4.99
C PRO A 696 -16.51 -13.17 -5.17
N GLU A 697 -15.73 -12.12 -4.97
CA GLU A 697 -16.14 -10.76 -5.30
C GLU A 697 -16.05 -10.54 -6.82
N LEU A 698 -17.13 -10.06 -7.43
CA LEU A 698 -17.21 -9.75 -8.85
C LEU A 698 -17.71 -8.30 -9.02
N GLN A 699 -17.04 -7.53 -9.89
CA GLN A 699 -17.44 -6.17 -10.26
C GLN A 699 -17.58 -6.05 -11.78
N GLY A 700 -18.46 -5.15 -12.24
CA GLY A 700 -18.79 -4.99 -13.67
C GLY A 700 -19.64 -6.12 -14.26
N VAL A 701 -20.16 -6.99 -13.39
CA VAL A 701 -21.13 -8.04 -13.68
C VAL A 701 -22.17 -8.06 -12.55
N TYR A 702 -23.33 -8.65 -12.82
CA TYR A 702 -24.50 -8.57 -11.95
C TYR A 702 -25.01 -9.96 -11.63
N ILE A 703 -25.11 -10.29 -10.34
CA ILE A 703 -25.64 -11.57 -9.88
C ILE A 703 -27.15 -11.41 -9.67
N SER A 704 -27.95 -12.11 -10.46
CA SER A 704 -29.40 -12.17 -10.28
C SER A 704 -29.82 -13.55 -9.76
N LYS A 705 -30.87 -13.56 -8.94
CA LYS A 705 -31.59 -14.78 -8.57
C LYS A 705 -32.85 -14.85 -9.42
N ASN A 706 -32.96 -15.88 -10.25
CA ASN A 706 -34.25 -16.23 -10.84
C ASN A 706 -35.15 -16.84 -9.74
N GLU A 707 -36.47 -16.63 -9.81
CA GLU A 707 -37.42 -17.12 -8.80
C GLU A 707 -37.32 -18.66 -8.65
N GLY A 708 -36.79 -19.12 -7.51
CA GLY A 708 -36.61 -20.56 -7.21
C GLY A 708 -35.35 -21.22 -7.80
N GLU A 709 -34.46 -20.47 -8.46
CA GLU A 709 -33.38 -21.01 -9.28
C GLU A 709 -31.95 -20.59 -8.83
N LYS A 710 -30.95 -21.23 -9.47
CA LYS A 710 -29.51 -20.94 -9.35
C LYS A 710 -29.22 -19.45 -9.60
N LYS A 711 -28.24 -18.91 -8.89
CA LYS A 711 -27.70 -17.57 -9.15
C LYS A 711 -27.05 -17.55 -10.53
N ARG A 712 -27.38 -16.55 -11.34
CA ARG A 712 -26.79 -16.32 -12.67
C ARG A 712 -26.05 -14.99 -12.70
N VAL A 713 -24.94 -14.94 -13.42
CA VAL A 713 -24.10 -13.76 -13.63
C VAL A 713 -24.44 -13.16 -14.99
N TYR A 714 -24.63 -11.85 -15.02
CA TYR A 714 -24.99 -11.07 -16.20
C TYR A 714 -23.98 -9.95 -16.43
N ALA A 715 -23.80 -9.54 -17.68
CA ALA A 715 -22.96 -8.39 -18.03
C ALA A 715 -23.65 -7.48 -19.05
N HIS A 716 -23.36 -6.18 -18.98
CA HIS A 716 -23.81 -5.24 -20.00
C HIS A 716 -22.94 -5.33 -21.25
N VAL A 717 -23.60 -5.48 -22.40
CA VAL A 717 -22.96 -5.54 -23.72
C VAL A 717 -23.64 -4.59 -24.69
N LEU A 718 -22.92 -4.20 -25.75
CA LEU A 718 -23.45 -3.37 -26.82
C LEU A 718 -24.58 -4.11 -27.56
N LYS A 719 -25.69 -3.41 -27.83
CA LYS A 719 -26.85 -3.95 -28.59
C LYS A 719 -26.51 -4.33 -30.03
#